data_AF-A0A7Z0MZ17-F1
#
_entry.id   AF-A0A7Z0MZ17-F1
#
_cell.length_a   1.000
_cell.length_b   1.000
_cell.length_c   1.000
_cell.angle_alpha   90.00
_cell.angle_beta   90.00
_cell.angle_gamma   90.00
#
_symmetry.space_group_name_H-M   'P 1'
#
loop_
_entity.id
_entity.type
_entity.pdbx_description
1 polymer ?
#
loop_
_entity_poly.entity_id
_entity_poly.type
_entity_poly.pdbx_seq_one_letter_code
_entity_poly.pdbx_strand_id
1 'polypeptide(L)'
;MCGITGGWWLTPPRDLQNRILCSQNKLGRRGPDDRGSELLEVCNGRLALAHTRLSVIDLSPAGRQPMLSGNGRHRIVFNGEIYNYRELRQELAGLGHVFHTNTDTEVLLAAWQQWDIQCLTRLEGMFAFVIYDAQEKTLSCVRDAFGIKPFYFDLQADRLLFASEPAALLSLREQGPQANWQRSYDYLVHGDADNQHNTFIKGIQQLQPGHWIKIDLSDPGASQPALWWEPNLQENSDLSFEQAAEAVREQFLQNIRLHLRSDVPLGAALSGGIDSSAIVCAMHYLEPSQRINTFSYIAPGYQRCEESWMDNVNQFVGAKSHKVSIDSNDVTRDLDRLIQAQGEPFTGTSTYAQYRVFQLAHENDITVTLDGQGADELLAGYAGFPGHRMLSMLECGDLLGAERFARNWARWPGRSYSRAWQYLAAITLPDNLFGVASKAMGRSFTPAWLNSRALSDAGVNMVYEREKKHKSAKGRRVMERLASSLSNRNLPTYLREGDRSSMHFSLESRVPFLTLPLANLLFSLPEHYLISPRGETKSVFRAALRGIVPDTLLDRKDKIGFETSEQAWFMEKPDTVRKWLETSHDIPFLNGHALLEQFDAIVGGTLPNTGQVWRWVNFLKWHEQIGCSEYSYSTLRNDKHENTYSSLHPLRHGH
;
A
#
# COMPACT_ATOMS: atom_id res chain seq x y z
N MET A 1 -9.88 0.66 -12.27
CA MET A 1 -9.17 1.95 -12.34
C MET A 1 -8.16 1.88 -13.43
N CYS A 2 -7.81 3.04 -13.98
CA CYS A 2 -6.89 3.13 -15.10
C CYS A 2 -5.48 2.56 -14.82
N GLY A 3 -4.70 2.44 -15.89
CA GLY A 3 -3.27 2.20 -15.85
C GLY A 3 -2.54 3.32 -16.59
N ILE A 4 -1.45 3.81 -16.01
CA ILE A 4 -0.52 4.74 -16.68
C ILE A 4 0.79 4.02 -17.00
N THR A 5 1.38 4.33 -18.14
CA THR A 5 2.71 3.85 -18.52
C THR A 5 3.36 4.79 -19.51
N GLY A 6 4.68 4.91 -19.47
CA GLY A 6 5.40 5.79 -20.37
C GLY A 6 6.84 5.98 -19.96
N GLY A 7 7.48 6.94 -20.62
CA GLY A 7 8.86 7.25 -20.35
C GLY A 7 9.43 8.28 -21.31
N TRP A 8 10.63 8.73 -21.01
CA TRP A 8 11.45 9.53 -21.88
C TRP A 8 12.79 8.82 -22.10
N TRP A 9 13.28 8.82 -23.34
CA TRP A 9 14.56 8.23 -23.71
C TRP A 9 15.36 9.25 -24.50
N LEU A 10 16.60 9.50 -24.10
CA LEU A 10 17.55 10.24 -24.93
C LEU A 10 17.84 9.47 -26.24
N THR A 11 18.06 8.15 -26.12
CA THR A 11 18.20 7.24 -27.26
C THR A 11 17.07 6.21 -27.21
N PRO A 12 15.99 6.38 -28.00
CA PRO A 12 14.85 5.47 -27.94
C PRO A 12 15.19 4.09 -28.53
N PRO A 13 14.66 3.00 -27.94
CA PRO A 13 14.80 1.67 -28.53
C PRO A 13 14.09 1.60 -29.89
N ARG A 14 14.62 0.79 -30.81
CA ARG A 14 14.06 0.66 -32.18
C ARG A 14 12.61 0.17 -32.19
N ASP A 15 12.24 -0.65 -31.21
CA ASP A 15 10.92 -1.25 -31.03
C ASP A 15 10.06 -0.50 -29.99
N LEU A 16 10.33 0.79 -29.73
CA LEU A 16 9.65 1.58 -28.70
C LEU A 16 8.11 1.51 -28.78
N GLN A 17 7.52 1.60 -29.98
CA GLN A 17 6.06 1.48 -30.14
C GLN A 17 5.52 0.12 -29.66
N ASN A 18 6.23 -0.96 -29.99
CA ASN A 18 5.85 -2.30 -29.53
C ASN A 18 6.01 -2.44 -28.03
N ARG A 19 7.06 -1.84 -27.43
CA ARG A 19 7.27 -1.83 -25.97
C ARG A 19 6.14 -1.11 -25.24
N ILE A 20 5.70 0.05 -25.75
CA ILE A 20 4.56 0.80 -25.20
C ILE A 20 3.28 -0.05 -25.30
N LEU A 21 3.02 -0.67 -26.45
CA LEU A 21 1.86 -1.55 -26.63
C LEU A 21 1.89 -2.74 -25.68
N CYS A 22 3.03 -3.43 -25.55
CA CYS A 22 3.21 -4.51 -24.59
C CYS A 22 2.97 -4.04 -23.15
N SER A 23 3.47 -2.86 -22.80
CA SER A 23 3.26 -2.25 -21.48
C SER A 23 1.77 -1.96 -21.21
N GLN A 24 1.05 -1.38 -22.18
CA GLN A 24 -0.40 -1.18 -22.09
C GLN A 24 -1.16 -2.50 -21.96
N ASN A 25 -0.76 -3.54 -22.70
CA ASN A 25 -1.40 -4.86 -22.61
C ASN A 25 -1.25 -5.47 -21.20
N LYS A 26 -0.13 -5.24 -20.51
CA LYS A 26 0.04 -5.65 -19.10
C LYS A 26 -0.93 -4.94 -18.16
N LEU A 27 -1.34 -3.71 -18.50
CA LEU A 27 -2.30 -2.90 -17.74
C LEU A 27 -3.75 -3.06 -18.23
N GLY A 28 -4.02 -3.97 -19.17
CA GLY A 28 -5.34 -4.11 -19.79
C GLY A 28 -6.44 -4.56 -18.83
N ARG A 29 -6.11 -5.33 -17.79
CA ARG A 29 -7.08 -5.72 -16.75
C ARG A 29 -7.50 -4.56 -15.84
N ARG A 30 -6.60 -3.60 -15.63
CA ARG A 30 -6.90 -2.38 -14.86
C ARG A 30 -7.91 -1.53 -15.61
N GLY A 31 -7.63 -1.28 -16.90
CA GLY A 31 -8.41 -0.43 -17.78
C GLY A 31 -8.85 -1.12 -19.07
N PRO A 32 -9.92 -1.92 -19.03
CA PRO A 32 -10.39 -2.69 -20.19
C PRO A 32 -11.16 -1.87 -21.24
N ASP A 33 -11.64 -0.67 -20.90
CA ASP A 33 -12.66 0.04 -21.71
C ASP A 33 -12.07 0.88 -22.85
N ASP A 34 -10.90 1.48 -22.63
CA ASP A 34 -10.22 2.29 -23.65
C ASP A 34 -8.70 2.30 -23.44
N ARG A 35 -7.95 2.68 -24.49
CA ARG A 35 -6.50 2.85 -24.46
C ARG A 35 -6.07 4.03 -25.33
N GLY A 36 -5.07 4.77 -24.89
CA GLY A 36 -4.47 5.85 -25.67
C GLY A 36 -2.97 5.95 -25.44
N SER A 37 -2.26 6.46 -26.44
CA SER A 37 -0.84 6.74 -26.34
C SER A 37 -0.45 7.90 -27.27
N GLU A 38 0.56 8.65 -26.84
CA GLU A 38 1.14 9.77 -27.60
C GLU A 38 2.66 9.66 -27.56
N LEU A 39 3.30 9.94 -28.70
CA LEU A 39 4.75 10.00 -28.86
C LEU A 39 5.15 11.41 -29.29
N LEU A 40 6.11 12.00 -28.58
CA LEU A 40 6.56 13.38 -28.77
C LEU A 40 8.09 13.43 -28.86
N GLU A 41 8.61 14.28 -29.73
CA GLU A 41 10.04 14.63 -29.77
C GLU A 41 10.32 15.76 -28.77
N VAL A 42 11.17 15.52 -27.77
CA VAL A 42 11.44 16.48 -26.69
C VAL A 42 12.90 16.35 -26.23
N CYS A 43 13.61 17.48 -26.13
CA CYS A 43 15.01 17.52 -25.65
C CYS A 43 15.97 16.54 -26.35
N ASN A 44 15.86 16.43 -27.69
CA ASN A 44 16.60 15.47 -28.52
C ASN A 44 16.33 13.98 -28.23
N GLY A 45 15.35 13.70 -27.36
CA GLY A 45 14.86 12.37 -27.04
C GLY A 45 13.39 12.21 -27.44
N ARG A 46 12.82 11.07 -27.05
CA ARG A 46 11.43 10.72 -27.32
C ARG A 46 10.66 10.51 -26.02
N LEU A 47 9.56 11.24 -25.85
CA LEU A 47 8.61 11.09 -24.77
C LEU A 47 7.43 10.22 -25.22
N ALA A 48 7.06 9.25 -24.39
CA ALA A 48 5.85 8.46 -24.53
C ALA A 48 4.95 8.64 -23.32
N LEU A 49 3.69 8.97 -23.55
CA LEU A 49 2.63 8.96 -22.55
C LEU A 49 1.57 7.96 -23.01
N ALA A 50 1.23 6.98 -22.18
CA ALA A 50 0.24 5.97 -22.51
C ALA A 50 -0.65 5.62 -21.32
N HIS A 51 -1.87 5.19 -21.62
CA HIS A 51 -2.94 4.99 -20.66
C HIS A 51 -3.86 3.83 -21.05
N THR A 52 -4.41 3.13 -20.06
CA THR A 52 -5.54 2.19 -20.18
C THR A 52 -6.65 2.66 -19.24
N ARG A 53 -7.91 2.64 -19.68
CA ARG A 53 -9.03 3.27 -18.98
C ARG A 53 -10.03 2.26 -18.43
N LEU A 54 -10.39 2.42 -17.16
CA LEU A 54 -11.68 1.93 -16.63
C LEU A 54 -12.58 3.14 -16.49
N SER A 55 -13.75 3.11 -17.11
CA SER A 55 -14.68 4.24 -17.15
C SER A 55 -15.64 4.14 -15.96
N VAL A 56 -15.44 5.02 -14.97
CA VAL A 56 -16.26 5.06 -13.74
C VAL A 56 -17.04 6.36 -13.61
N ILE A 57 -16.42 7.49 -13.93
CA ILE A 57 -17.07 8.80 -14.12
C ILE A 57 -16.99 9.19 -15.59
N ASP A 58 -18.12 9.64 -16.14
CA ASP A 58 -18.29 10.05 -17.54
C ASP A 58 -17.87 8.94 -18.51
N LEU A 59 -18.80 8.02 -18.81
CA LEU A 59 -18.55 6.86 -19.68
C LEU A 59 -18.30 7.21 -21.15
N SER A 60 -18.31 8.49 -21.51
CA SER A 60 -18.06 8.93 -22.88
C SER A 60 -16.57 8.83 -23.26
N PRO A 61 -16.23 8.88 -24.56
CA PRO A 61 -14.86 8.97 -25.03
C PRO A 61 -14.12 10.27 -24.62
N ALA A 62 -14.82 11.24 -24.03
CA ALA A 62 -14.24 12.52 -23.63
C ALA A 62 -13.16 12.37 -22.53
N GLY A 63 -13.23 11.30 -21.73
CA GLY A 63 -12.21 10.95 -20.73
C GLY A 63 -11.02 10.16 -21.25
N ARG A 64 -10.81 10.10 -22.57
CA ARG A 64 -9.65 9.45 -23.16
C ARG A 64 -8.36 10.19 -22.79
N GLN A 65 -7.31 9.42 -22.49
CA GLN A 65 -6.00 9.94 -22.12
C GLN A 65 -4.89 9.33 -23.00
N PRO A 66 -3.75 10.01 -23.24
CA PRO A 66 -3.33 11.30 -22.66
C PRO A 66 -4.28 12.47 -22.99
N MET A 67 -4.63 13.27 -21.98
CA MET A 67 -5.55 14.40 -22.14
C MET A 67 -4.75 15.70 -22.30
N LEU A 68 -5.10 16.50 -23.31
CA LEU A 68 -4.47 17.78 -23.60
C LEU A 68 -5.26 18.93 -22.97
N SER A 69 -4.57 19.86 -22.32
CA SER A 69 -5.19 21.08 -21.79
C SER A 69 -5.71 21.99 -22.91
N GLY A 70 -6.73 22.81 -22.63
CA GLY A 70 -7.36 23.68 -23.65
C GLY A 70 -6.41 24.67 -24.35
N ASN A 71 -5.29 25.04 -23.72
CA ASN A 71 -4.26 25.90 -24.32
C ASN A 71 -3.09 25.12 -24.97
N GLY A 72 -3.16 23.79 -25.01
CA GLY A 72 -2.15 22.92 -25.62
C GLY A 72 -0.83 22.76 -24.84
N ARG A 73 -0.65 23.44 -23.70
CA ARG A 73 0.61 23.41 -22.93
C ARG A 73 0.82 22.11 -22.18
N HIS A 74 -0.21 21.62 -21.48
CA HIS A 74 -0.09 20.47 -20.60
C HIS A 74 -0.74 19.21 -21.19
N ARG A 75 -0.10 18.06 -20.95
CA ARG A 75 -0.66 16.73 -21.23
C ARG A 75 -0.65 15.88 -19.98
N ILE A 76 -1.74 15.18 -19.68
CA ILE A 76 -1.87 14.36 -18.48
C ILE A 76 -2.16 12.90 -18.80
N VAL A 77 -1.51 12.00 -18.07
CA VAL A 77 -1.98 10.62 -17.84
C VAL A 77 -2.22 10.41 -16.35
N PHE A 78 -3.35 9.81 -16.00
CA PHE A 78 -3.91 9.82 -14.66
C PHE A 78 -4.59 8.49 -14.34
N ASN A 79 -4.09 7.83 -13.29
CA ASN A 79 -4.71 6.69 -12.64
C ASN A 79 -5.23 7.15 -11.28
N GLY A 80 -6.49 7.53 -11.22
CA GLY A 80 -7.10 8.01 -9.99
C GLY A 80 -8.57 8.40 -10.16
N GLU A 81 -9.10 8.93 -9.08
CA GLU A 81 -10.43 9.52 -8.99
C GLU A 81 -10.32 10.75 -8.08
N ILE A 82 -10.80 11.91 -8.55
CA ILE A 82 -10.90 13.13 -7.72
C ILE A 82 -12.35 13.28 -7.26
N TYR A 83 -12.67 12.82 -6.05
CA TYR A 83 -14.04 12.76 -5.57
C TYR A 83 -14.71 14.13 -5.42
N ASN A 84 -13.94 15.16 -5.06
CA ASN A 84 -14.42 16.54 -4.96
C ASN A 84 -14.33 17.35 -6.27
N TYR A 85 -14.25 16.67 -7.44
CA TYR A 85 -14.15 17.35 -8.74
C TYR A 85 -15.31 18.30 -9.04
N ARG A 86 -16.52 18.04 -8.51
CA ARG A 86 -17.69 18.92 -8.74
C ARG A 86 -17.51 20.26 -8.04
N GLU A 87 -17.03 20.23 -6.81
CA GLU A 87 -16.72 21.41 -6.00
C GLU A 87 -15.55 22.19 -6.62
N LEU A 88 -14.46 21.50 -7.00
CA LEU A 88 -13.31 22.13 -7.66
C LEU A 88 -13.68 22.73 -9.02
N ARG A 89 -14.53 22.07 -9.81
CA ARG A 89 -15.04 22.59 -11.08
C ARG A 89 -15.76 23.93 -10.88
N GLN A 90 -16.60 24.05 -9.86
CA GLN A 90 -17.32 25.28 -9.57
C GLN A 90 -16.36 26.41 -9.17
N GLU A 91 -15.38 26.13 -8.31
CA GLU A 91 -14.36 27.10 -7.92
C GLU A 91 -13.53 27.57 -9.14
N LEU A 92 -13.04 26.64 -9.95
CA LEU A 92 -12.23 26.94 -11.14
C LEU A 92 -13.04 27.68 -12.22
N ALA A 93 -14.32 27.34 -12.40
CA ALA A 93 -15.19 28.09 -13.30
C ALA A 93 -15.36 29.55 -12.83
N GLY A 94 -15.47 29.78 -11.52
CA GLY A 94 -15.45 31.12 -10.92
C GLY A 94 -14.14 31.88 -11.15
N LEU A 95 -13.02 31.17 -11.34
CA LEU A 95 -11.71 31.72 -11.70
C LEU A 95 -11.50 31.88 -13.21
N GLY A 96 -12.51 31.56 -14.04
CA GLY A 96 -12.48 31.77 -15.49
C GLY A 96 -12.11 30.54 -16.33
N HIS A 97 -12.00 29.35 -15.73
CA HIS A 97 -11.76 28.10 -16.48
C HIS A 97 -13.02 27.64 -17.21
N VAL A 98 -12.85 27.16 -18.44
CA VAL A 98 -13.93 26.61 -19.28
C VAL A 98 -13.70 25.12 -19.48
N PHE A 99 -14.71 24.31 -19.16
CA PHE A 99 -14.66 22.86 -19.23
C PHE A 99 -15.42 22.33 -20.45
N HIS A 100 -14.89 21.29 -21.09
CA HIS A 100 -15.43 20.68 -22.32
C HIS A 100 -15.92 19.24 -22.09
N THR A 101 -15.51 18.61 -20.99
CA THR A 101 -15.89 17.25 -20.58
C THR A 101 -16.58 17.29 -19.23
N ASN A 102 -17.10 16.17 -18.73
CA ASN A 102 -17.59 16.04 -17.34
C ASN A 102 -16.64 15.22 -16.47
N THR A 103 -15.41 14.99 -16.95
CA THR A 103 -14.42 14.16 -16.28
C THR A 103 -13.76 14.91 -15.13
N ASP A 104 -13.39 14.16 -14.11
CA ASP A 104 -12.54 14.62 -13.02
C ASP A 104 -11.11 14.93 -13.51
N THR A 105 -10.65 14.23 -14.55
CA THR A 105 -9.33 14.42 -15.19
C THR A 105 -9.15 15.84 -15.72
N GLU A 106 -10.17 16.41 -16.39
CA GLU A 106 -10.11 17.78 -16.89
C GLU A 106 -10.07 18.79 -15.74
N VAL A 107 -10.79 18.52 -14.64
CA VAL A 107 -10.76 19.35 -13.43
C VAL A 107 -9.40 19.31 -12.77
N LEU A 108 -8.77 18.14 -12.67
CA LEU A 108 -7.40 17.99 -12.17
C LEU A 108 -6.40 18.79 -13.03
N LEU A 109 -6.51 18.69 -14.35
CA LEU A 109 -5.62 19.41 -15.27
C LEU A 109 -5.78 20.94 -15.14
N ALA A 110 -7.03 21.43 -15.03
CA ALA A 110 -7.31 22.84 -14.80
C ALA A 110 -6.82 23.31 -13.41
N ALA A 111 -6.97 22.49 -12.37
CA ALA A 111 -6.46 22.78 -11.03
C ALA A 111 -4.93 22.92 -11.03
N TRP A 112 -4.23 22.03 -11.74
CA TRP A 112 -2.78 22.11 -11.94
C TRP A 112 -2.38 23.39 -12.70
N GLN A 113 -3.12 23.76 -13.75
CA GLN A 113 -2.86 25.01 -14.47
C GLN A 113 -3.04 26.25 -13.60
N GLN A 114 -4.00 26.22 -12.68
CA GLN A 114 -4.36 27.36 -11.84
C GLN A 114 -3.44 27.52 -10.62
N TRP A 115 -3.07 26.42 -9.98
CA TRP A 115 -2.41 26.43 -8.67
C TRP A 115 -1.07 25.68 -8.66
N ASP A 116 -0.66 25.07 -9.79
CA ASP A 116 0.51 24.20 -9.87
C ASP A 116 0.47 23.16 -8.74
N ILE A 117 1.63 22.78 -8.18
CA ILE A 117 1.76 21.85 -7.06
C ILE A 117 0.87 22.17 -5.84
N GLN A 118 0.44 23.41 -5.65
CA GLN A 118 -0.42 23.78 -4.51
C GLN A 118 -1.83 23.17 -4.65
N CYS A 119 -2.23 22.74 -5.85
CA CYS A 119 -3.50 22.07 -6.06
C CYS A 119 -3.61 20.77 -5.26
N LEU A 120 -2.49 20.07 -4.98
CA LEU A 120 -2.51 18.74 -4.36
C LEU A 120 -3.22 18.71 -3.00
N THR A 121 -3.06 19.76 -2.20
CA THR A 121 -3.72 19.90 -0.88
C THR A 121 -5.23 20.12 -0.96
N ARG A 122 -5.75 20.43 -2.16
CA ARG A 122 -7.18 20.65 -2.43
C ARG A 122 -7.86 19.42 -3.03
N LEU A 123 -7.09 18.43 -3.47
CA LEU A 123 -7.60 17.21 -4.08
C LEU A 123 -8.05 16.24 -2.99
N GLU A 124 -9.33 15.85 -3.01
CA GLU A 124 -9.84 14.72 -2.24
C GLU A 124 -10.03 13.55 -3.18
N GLY A 125 -9.07 12.63 -3.19
CA GLY A 125 -9.03 11.56 -4.17
C GLY A 125 -7.94 10.55 -3.90
N MET A 126 -7.97 9.48 -4.70
CA MET A 126 -6.89 8.51 -4.81
C MET A 126 -6.26 8.69 -6.18
N PHE A 127 -4.95 8.89 -6.29
CA PHE A 127 -4.36 9.29 -7.57
C PHE A 127 -2.88 9.01 -7.72
N ALA A 128 -2.51 8.68 -8.94
CA ALA A 128 -1.16 8.76 -9.46
C ALA A 128 -1.22 9.34 -10.87
N PHE A 129 -0.46 10.39 -11.16
CA PHE A 129 -0.50 11.04 -12.48
C PHE A 129 0.85 11.55 -12.93
N VAL A 130 0.96 11.77 -14.24
CA VAL A 130 2.09 12.44 -14.89
C VAL A 130 1.55 13.59 -15.72
N ILE A 131 2.07 14.79 -15.48
CA ILE A 131 1.80 15.97 -16.30
C ILE A 131 3.07 16.35 -17.05
N TYR A 132 3.00 16.37 -18.37
CA TYR A 132 4.02 16.96 -19.23
C TYR A 132 3.70 18.42 -19.50
N ASP A 133 4.64 19.30 -19.20
CA ASP A 133 4.61 20.72 -19.56
C ASP A 133 5.49 20.95 -20.80
N ALA A 134 4.86 21.27 -21.93
CA ALA A 134 5.57 21.49 -23.19
C ALA A 134 6.39 22.79 -23.23
N GLN A 135 6.07 23.77 -22.39
CA GLN A 135 6.78 25.05 -22.32
C GLN A 135 8.07 24.87 -21.52
N GLU A 136 7.97 24.31 -20.32
CA GLU A 136 9.11 24.10 -19.42
C GLU A 136 9.89 22.82 -19.75
N LYS A 137 9.34 21.95 -20.60
CA LYS A 137 9.89 20.63 -20.95
C LYS A 137 10.13 19.74 -19.72
N THR A 138 9.18 19.79 -18.78
CA THR A 138 9.24 19.02 -17.53
C THR A 138 8.15 17.98 -17.44
N LEU A 139 8.42 16.86 -16.76
CA LEU A 139 7.42 15.91 -16.29
C LEU A 139 7.21 16.07 -14.78
N SER A 140 5.97 16.23 -14.35
CA SER A 140 5.59 16.19 -12.94
C SER A 140 4.89 14.87 -12.66
N CYS A 141 5.56 13.99 -11.91
CA CYS A 141 5.07 12.69 -11.49
C CYS A 141 4.57 12.79 -10.05
N VAL A 142 3.29 12.52 -9.80
CA VAL A 142 2.66 12.73 -8.50
C VAL A 142 1.98 11.45 -8.01
N ARG A 143 2.09 11.17 -6.70
CA ARG A 143 1.34 10.12 -6.00
C ARG A 143 0.54 10.71 -4.84
N ASP A 144 -0.65 10.17 -4.58
CA ASP A 144 -1.54 10.61 -3.50
C ASP A 144 -0.93 10.47 -2.09
N ALA A 145 -1.56 11.15 -1.13
CA ALA A 145 -1.07 11.32 0.25
C ALA A 145 -0.79 9.99 0.97
N PHE A 146 -1.58 8.96 0.69
CA PHE A 146 -1.53 7.68 1.39
C PHE A 146 -0.93 6.55 0.53
N GLY A 147 -0.65 6.83 -0.75
CA GLY A 147 -0.15 5.86 -1.71
C GLY A 147 -1.20 4.84 -2.15
N ILE A 148 -2.48 5.23 -2.19
CA ILE A 148 -3.60 4.37 -2.60
C ILE A 148 -3.39 3.90 -4.04
N LYS A 149 -3.00 4.80 -4.95
CA LYS A 149 -2.67 4.41 -6.34
C LYS A 149 -1.18 4.17 -6.50
N PRO A 150 -0.77 3.08 -7.16
CA PRO A 150 0.64 2.76 -7.32
C PRO A 150 1.31 3.63 -8.40
N PHE A 151 2.60 3.92 -8.17
CA PHE A 151 3.46 4.60 -9.14
C PHE A 151 4.88 4.05 -9.03
N TYR A 152 5.36 3.39 -10.08
CA TYR A 152 6.70 2.84 -10.19
C TYR A 152 7.49 3.58 -11.25
N PHE A 153 8.80 3.72 -11.03
CA PHE A 153 9.69 4.38 -11.97
C PHE A 153 11.10 3.78 -11.97
N ASP A 154 11.82 4.04 -13.06
CA ASP A 154 13.25 3.79 -13.25
C ASP A 154 13.84 5.07 -13.83
N LEU A 155 14.67 5.76 -13.04
CA LEU A 155 15.26 7.03 -13.40
C LEU A 155 16.78 6.88 -13.54
N GLN A 156 17.29 7.24 -14.71
CA GLN A 156 18.72 7.23 -15.05
C GLN A 156 19.06 8.52 -15.78
N ALA A 157 20.35 8.77 -16.01
CA ALA A 157 20.80 9.99 -16.69
C ALA A 157 20.26 10.12 -18.13
N ASP A 158 20.02 9.00 -18.81
CA ASP A 158 19.63 8.94 -20.22
C ASP A 158 18.15 8.56 -20.45
N ARG A 159 17.42 8.21 -19.38
CA ARG A 159 16.02 7.80 -19.48
C ARG A 159 15.24 7.94 -18.18
N LEU A 160 13.93 8.09 -18.33
CA LEU A 160 12.94 7.89 -17.29
C LEU A 160 11.91 6.90 -17.80
N LEU A 161 11.59 5.87 -17.02
CA LEU A 161 10.46 4.97 -17.27
C LEU A 161 9.49 5.05 -16.10
N PHE A 162 8.19 4.99 -16.36
CA PHE A 162 7.18 4.92 -15.30
C PHE A 162 6.02 3.99 -15.69
N ALA A 163 5.38 3.39 -14.69
CA ALA A 163 4.13 2.67 -14.86
C ALA A 163 3.36 2.50 -13.54
N SER A 164 2.06 2.17 -13.65
CA SER A 164 1.24 1.74 -12.50
C SER A 164 1.69 0.41 -11.90
N GLU A 165 2.33 -0.47 -12.68
CA GLU A 165 2.75 -1.80 -12.21
C GLU A 165 4.14 -2.19 -12.71
N PRO A 166 4.95 -2.92 -11.91
CA PRO A 166 6.31 -3.28 -12.32
C PRO A 166 6.37 -4.12 -13.58
N ALA A 167 5.40 -5.02 -13.81
CA ALA A 167 5.31 -5.83 -15.03
C ALA A 167 5.14 -4.99 -16.31
N ALA A 168 4.41 -3.88 -16.21
CA ALA A 168 4.24 -2.93 -17.30
C ALA A 168 5.53 -2.13 -17.53
N LEU A 169 6.21 -1.70 -16.47
CA LEU A 169 7.50 -1.00 -16.56
C LEU A 169 8.59 -1.90 -17.16
N LEU A 170 8.64 -3.17 -16.78
CA LEU A 170 9.57 -4.15 -17.35
C LEU A 170 9.45 -4.27 -18.87
N SER A 171 8.25 -4.11 -19.43
CA SER A 171 8.04 -4.14 -20.89
C SER A 171 8.72 -2.96 -21.61
N LEU A 172 9.04 -1.88 -20.88
CA LEU A 172 9.75 -0.71 -21.41
C LEU A 172 11.28 -0.85 -21.32
N ARG A 173 11.79 -1.78 -20.50
CA ARG A 173 13.24 -1.99 -20.31
C ARG A 173 13.84 -2.88 -21.38
N GLU A 174 15.07 -2.57 -21.78
CA GLU A 174 15.86 -3.45 -22.64
C GLU A 174 16.42 -4.66 -21.88
N GLN A 175 16.81 -4.44 -20.62
CA GLN A 175 17.37 -5.48 -19.75
C GLN A 175 16.25 -6.30 -19.08
N GLY A 176 16.49 -7.62 -18.96
CA GLY A 176 15.61 -8.52 -18.23
C GLY A 176 15.55 -8.22 -16.73
N PRO A 177 14.55 -8.76 -16.01
CA PRO A 177 14.40 -8.54 -14.58
C PRO A 177 15.55 -9.20 -13.80
N GLN A 178 16.04 -8.50 -12.78
CA GLN A 178 16.97 -9.04 -11.78
C GLN A 178 16.35 -8.87 -10.40
N ALA A 179 16.46 -9.89 -9.54
CA ALA A 179 15.97 -9.81 -8.18
C ALA A 179 16.79 -8.79 -7.36
N ASN A 180 16.10 -7.97 -6.57
CA ASN A 180 16.72 -7.10 -5.59
C ASN A 180 17.03 -7.89 -4.31
N TRP A 181 18.28 -8.32 -4.14
CA TRP A 181 18.67 -9.21 -3.03
C TRP A 181 18.44 -8.62 -1.64
N GLN A 182 18.55 -7.29 -1.49
CA GLN A 182 18.20 -6.64 -0.22
C GLN A 182 16.72 -6.85 0.10
N ARG A 183 15.83 -6.58 -0.85
CA ARG A 183 14.37 -6.81 -0.68
C ARG A 183 14.03 -8.28 -0.49
N SER A 184 14.71 -9.17 -1.22
CA SER A 184 14.54 -10.61 -1.05
C SER A 184 14.90 -11.04 0.37
N TYR A 185 16.02 -10.55 0.91
CA TYR A 185 16.44 -10.82 2.30
C TYR A 185 15.44 -10.27 3.31
N ASP A 186 15.05 -8.99 3.18
CA ASP A 186 14.10 -8.32 4.09
C ASP A 186 12.78 -9.09 4.19
N TYR A 187 12.26 -9.54 3.05
CA TYR A 187 11.04 -10.34 2.99
C TYR A 187 11.22 -11.72 3.59
N LEU A 188 12.20 -12.49 3.12
CA LEU A 188 12.37 -13.90 3.51
C LEU A 188 12.71 -14.06 4.99
N VAL A 189 13.47 -13.12 5.57
CA VAL A 189 13.89 -13.17 6.97
C VAL A 189 12.94 -12.38 7.87
N HIS A 190 12.68 -11.11 7.54
CA HIS A 190 11.93 -10.21 8.42
C HIS A 190 10.43 -10.19 8.14
N GLY A 191 9.98 -10.73 7.00
CA GLY A 191 8.57 -10.65 6.58
C GLY A 191 8.18 -9.26 6.10
N ASP A 192 9.17 -8.44 5.75
CA ASP A 192 8.94 -7.11 5.22
C ASP A 192 8.66 -7.19 3.71
N ALA A 193 7.39 -7.08 3.33
CA ALA A 193 6.94 -7.10 1.94
C ALA A 193 7.02 -5.73 1.24
N ASP A 194 7.24 -4.63 1.96
CA ASP A 194 7.33 -3.28 1.38
C ASP A 194 8.17 -2.32 2.25
N ASN A 195 9.30 -1.84 1.71
CA ASN A 195 10.12 -0.79 2.32
C ASN A 195 9.91 0.59 1.68
N GLN A 196 8.76 0.79 1.03
CA GLN A 196 8.25 2.02 0.42
C GLN A 196 8.95 2.48 -0.85
N HIS A 197 10.25 2.21 -0.99
CA HIS A 197 11.08 2.79 -2.02
C HIS A 197 11.50 1.78 -3.08
N ASN A 198 11.99 0.60 -2.67
CA ASN A 198 12.56 -0.37 -3.58
C ASN A 198 11.58 -1.52 -3.82
N THR A 199 11.40 -1.86 -5.10
CA THR A 199 10.67 -3.08 -5.46
C THR A 199 11.55 -4.32 -5.34
N PHE A 200 10.94 -5.50 -5.45
CA PHE A 200 11.70 -6.76 -5.55
C PHE A 200 12.50 -6.88 -6.85
N ILE A 201 12.35 -5.95 -7.79
CA ILE A 201 13.08 -5.90 -9.06
C ILE A 201 14.13 -4.79 -8.98
N LYS A 202 15.39 -5.15 -9.27
CA LYS A 202 16.52 -4.22 -9.20
C LYS A 202 16.33 -3.02 -10.13
N GLY A 203 16.58 -1.83 -9.59
CA GLY A 203 16.48 -0.55 -10.29
C GLY A 203 15.05 -0.04 -10.52
N ILE A 204 14.00 -0.77 -10.14
CA ILE A 204 12.64 -0.24 -10.15
C ILE A 204 12.32 0.27 -8.75
N GLN A 205 11.98 1.55 -8.67
CA GLN A 205 11.61 2.24 -7.46
C GLN A 205 10.10 2.54 -7.46
N GLN A 206 9.56 2.73 -6.27
CA GLN A 206 8.19 3.17 -6.03
C GLN A 206 8.24 4.61 -5.53
N LEU A 207 7.40 5.49 -6.09
CA LEU A 207 7.24 6.85 -5.56
C LEU A 207 6.48 6.76 -4.23
N GLN A 208 7.02 7.35 -3.16
CA GLN A 208 6.43 7.19 -1.81
C GLN A 208 5.07 7.90 -1.68
N PRO A 209 4.22 7.47 -0.71
CA PRO A 209 3.00 8.22 -0.36
C PRO A 209 3.29 9.69 -0.07
N GLY A 210 2.44 10.61 -0.54
CA GLY A 210 2.61 12.05 -0.30
C GLY A 210 3.83 12.67 -0.97
N HIS A 211 4.40 12.01 -2.00
CA HIS A 211 5.54 12.51 -2.75
C HIS A 211 5.21 12.80 -4.22
N TRP A 212 6.06 13.64 -4.81
CA TRP A 212 6.08 13.94 -6.22
C TRP A 212 7.52 14.12 -6.73
N ILE A 213 7.73 14.06 -8.03
CA ILE A 213 9.02 14.32 -8.68
C ILE A 213 8.77 15.29 -9.84
N LYS A 214 9.49 16.41 -9.87
CA LYS A 214 9.60 17.26 -11.06
C LYS A 214 10.87 16.88 -11.80
N ILE A 215 10.73 16.48 -13.06
CA ILE A 215 11.82 15.99 -13.89
C ILE A 215 12.01 16.95 -15.05
N ASP A 216 13.18 17.58 -15.10
CA ASP A 216 13.63 18.34 -16.26
C ASP A 216 14.13 17.35 -17.32
N LEU A 217 13.51 17.35 -18.50
CA LEU A 217 13.90 16.43 -19.58
C LEU A 217 15.23 16.80 -20.25
N SER A 218 15.80 17.97 -19.93
CA SER A 218 17.16 18.32 -20.35
C SER A 218 18.24 17.74 -19.42
N ASP A 219 17.91 17.46 -18.16
CA ASP A 219 18.78 16.80 -17.17
C ASP A 219 17.96 15.95 -16.18
N PRO A 220 17.49 14.75 -16.59
CA PRO A 220 16.60 13.95 -15.75
C PRO A 220 17.27 13.48 -14.44
N GLY A 221 18.57 13.22 -14.48
CA GLY A 221 19.32 12.60 -13.40
C GLY A 221 19.45 13.45 -12.12
N ALA A 222 19.26 14.77 -12.22
CA ALA A 222 19.31 15.68 -11.08
C ALA A 222 18.02 15.65 -10.22
N SER A 223 16.96 15.02 -10.71
CA SER A 223 15.62 15.10 -10.12
C SER A 223 15.47 14.16 -8.92
N GLN A 224 14.92 14.66 -7.83
CA GLN A 224 14.70 13.89 -6.59
C GLN A 224 13.23 13.99 -6.15
N PRO A 225 12.68 12.94 -5.54
CA PRO A 225 11.37 13.01 -4.91
C PRO A 225 11.31 14.10 -3.82
N ALA A 226 10.23 14.86 -3.83
CA ALA A 226 9.91 15.85 -2.82
C ALA A 226 8.58 15.48 -2.14
N LEU A 227 8.50 15.73 -0.85
CA LEU A 227 7.29 15.57 -0.06
C LEU A 227 6.33 16.74 -0.35
N TRP A 228 5.06 16.44 -0.57
CA TRP A 228 3.99 17.44 -0.63
C TRP A 228 2.98 17.29 0.52
N TRP A 229 2.92 16.12 1.16
CA TRP A 229 2.12 15.91 2.37
C TRP A 229 2.72 14.87 3.31
N GLU A 230 2.68 15.15 4.60
CA GLU A 230 2.90 14.19 5.68
C GLU A 230 1.94 14.47 6.86
N PRO A 231 1.66 13.47 7.72
CA PRO A 231 0.86 13.69 8.91
C PRO A 231 1.49 14.69 9.88
N ASN A 232 0.71 15.68 10.33
CA ASN A 232 1.16 16.59 11.38
C ASN A 232 1.02 15.94 12.77
N LEU A 233 2.15 15.76 13.46
CA LEU A 233 2.20 15.13 14.79
C LEU A 233 1.96 16.10 15.96
N GLN A 234 1.62 17.37 15.70
CA GLN A 234 1.28 18.33 16.76
C GLN A 234 -0.20 18.22 17.16
N GLU A 235 -0.45 18.37 18.46
CA GLU A 235 -1.83 18.49 18.97
C GLU A 235 -2.27 19.94 18.77
N ASN A 236 -3.36 20.16 18.07
CA ASN A 236 -3.85 21.49 17.71
C ASN A 236 -5.39 21.57 17.68
N SER A 237 -6.05 20.78 18.53
CA SER A 237 -7.49 20.74 18.65
C SER A 237 -7.94 21.06 20.08
N ASP A 238 -8.86 22.00 20.22
CA ASP A 238 -9.51 22.37 21.49
C ASP A 238 -10.89 21.70 21.65
N LEU A 239 -11.24 20.75 20.77
CA LEU A 239 -12.53 20.08 20.78
C LEU A 239 -12.67 19.19 22.03
N SER A 240 -13.84 19.24 22.68
CA SER A 240 -14.22 18.21 23.66
C SER A 240 -14.35 16.84 22.99
N PHE A 241 -14.41 15.76 23.77
CA PHE A 241 -14.57 14.41 23.21
C PHE A 241 -15.86 14.28 22.40
N GLU A 242 -16.96 14.88 22.88
CA GLU A 242 -18.26 14.87 22.21
C GLU A 242 -18.22 15.69 20.92
N GLN A 243 -17.59 16.87 20.94
CA GLN A 243 -17.40 17.69 19.74
C GLN A 243 -16.51 17.00 18.71
N ALA A 244 -15.44 16.34 19.18
CA ALA A 244 -14.56 15.55 18.32
C ALA A 244 -15.30 14.35 17.70
N ALA A 245 -16.16 13.66 18.47
CA ALA A 245 -16.99 12.58 17.96
C ALA A 245 -17.96 13.07 16.87
N GLU A 246 -18.57 14.24 17.06
CA GLU A 246 -19.44 14.84 16.03
C GLU A 246 -18.66 15.26 14.79
N ALA A 247 -17.52 15.94 14.94
CA ALA A 247 -16.67 16.32 13.81
C ALA A 247 -16.19 15.09 13.02
N VAL A 248 -15.81 14.01 13.71
CA VAL A 248 -15.44 12.73 13.08
C VAL A 248 -16.63 12.10 12.37
N ARG A 249 -17.84 12.16 12.95
CA ARG A 249 -19.08 11.67 12.30
C ARG A 249 -19.36 12.44 11.02
N GLU A 250 -19.39 13.76 11.07
CA GLU A 250 -19.67 14.62 9.92
C GLU A 250 -18.66 14.39 8.79
N GLN A 251 -17.37 14.36 9.13
CA GLN A 251 -16.31 14.14 8.15
C GLN A 251 -16.37 12.73 7.55
N PHE A 252 -16.63 11.69 8.36
CA PHE A 252 -16.78 10.33 7.86
C PHE A 252 -17.98 10.21 6.92
N LEU A 253 -19.14 10.75 7.28
CA LEU A 253 -20.32 10.74 6.42
C LEU A 253 -20.09 11.53 5.12
N GLN A 254 -19.38 12.65 5.19
CA GLN A 254 -18.99 13.40 4.00
C GLN A 254 -18.06 12.59 3.09
N ASN A 255 -17.08 11.88 3.67
CA ASN A 255 -16.23 10.98 2.89
C ASN A 255 -17.07 9.90 2.20
N ILE A 256 -17.99 9.23 2.90
CA ILE A 256 -18.86 8.21 2.29
C ILE A 256 -19.67 8.81 1.14
N ARG A 257 -20.28 9.99 1.34
CA ARG A 257 -21.02 10.70 0.28
C ARG A 257 -20.17 10.96 -0.97
N LEU A 258 -18.92 11.39 -0.79
CA LEU A 258 -17.98 11.61 -1.90
C LEU A 258 -17.64 10.29 -2.63
N HIS A 259 -17.40 9.21 -1.88
CA HIS A 259 -17.06 7.90 -2.45
C HIS A 259 -18.25 7.15 -3.06
N LEU A 260 -19.49 7.60 -2.83
CA LEU A 260 -20.69 7.08 -3.49
C LEU A 260 -20.92 7.69 -4.89
N ARG A 261 -20.15 8.69 -5.31
CA ARG A 261 -20.27 9.29 -6.65
C ARG A 261 -19.76 8.33 -7.73
N SER A 262 -20.65 7.70 -8.48
CA SER A 262 -20.29 6.77 -9.55
C SER A 262 -21.39 6.69 -10.62
N ASP A 263 -21.00 6.56 -11.89
CA ASP A 263 -21.93 6.30 -13.00
C ASP A 263 -22.11 4.78 -13.25
N VAL A 264 -21.50 3.93 -12.41
CA VAL A 264 -21.50 2.45 -12.52
C VAL A 264 -21.93 1.79 -11.20
N PRO A 265 -22.28 0.49 -11.18
CA PRO A 265 -22.74 -0.19 -9.98
C PRO A 265 -21.70 -0.23 -8.84
N LEU A 266 -22.21 0.03 -7.63
CA LEU A 266 -21.45 0.07 -6.37
C LEU A 266 -21.77 -1.13 -5.48
N GLY A 267 -20.75 -1.61 -4.78
CA GLY A 267 -20.85 -2.59 -3.69
C GLY A 267 -19.95 -2.22 -2.51
N ALA A 268 -19.94 -3.06 -1.48
CA ALA A 268 -19.07 -2.90 -0.32
C ALA A 268 -18.48 -4.24 0.14
N ALA A 269 -17.21 -4.24 0.52
CA ALA A 269 -16.62 -5.36 1.22
C ALA A 269 -17.10 -5.36 2.68
N LEU A 270 -17.57 -6.49 3.19
CA LEU A 270 -18.05 -6.63 4.57
C LEU A 270 -17.32 -7.76 5.28
N SER A 271 -16.70 -7.44 6.41
CA SER A 271 -15.96 -8.41 7.23
C SER A 271 -16.61 -8.70 8.59
N GLY A 272 -17.66 -7.96 8.97
CA GLY A 272 -18.19 -7.97 10.34
C GLY A 272 -17.34 -7.14 11.32
N GLY A 273 -16.23 -6.58 10.85
CA GLY A 273 -15.43 -5.56 11.52
C GLY A 273 -16.16 -4.23 11.66
N ILE A 274 -15.81 -3.44 12.69
CA ILE A 274 -16.37 -2.09 12.90
C ILE A 274 -16.19 -1.21 11.65
N ASP A 275 -15.08 -1.37 10.94
CA ASP A 275 -14.70 -0.48 9.85
C ASP A 275 -15.55 -0.69 8.60
N SER A 276 -15.63 -1.94 8.15
CA SER A 276 -16.47 -2.32 7.00
C SER A 276 -17.96 -2.18 7.33
N SER A 277 -18.37 -2.52 8.56
CA SER A 277 -19.75 -2.32 9.01
C SER A 277 -20.12 -0.83 9.10
N ALA A 278 -19.19 0.04 9.51
CA ALA A 278 -19.41 1.49 9.53
C ALA A 278 -19.65 2.04 8.12
N ILE A 279 -18.89 1.58 7.12
CA ILE A 279 -19.10 1.94 5.71
C ILE A 279 -20.50 1.51 5.27
N VAL A 280 -20.85 0.23 5.42
CA VAL A 280 -22.13 -0.31 4.95
C VAL A 280 -23.32 0.39 5.63
N CYS A 281 -23.24 0.63 6.94
CA CYS A 281 -24.30 1.34 7.67
C CYS A 281 -24.37 2.82 7.27
N ALA A 282 -23.23 3.49 7.03
CA ALA A 282 -23.21 4.88 6.57
C ALA A 282 -23.76 5.04 5.15
N MET A 283 -23.48 4.09 4.25
CA MET A 283 -24.10 4.05 2.92
C MET A 283 -25.63 3.99 3.04
N HIS A 284 -26.14 3.09 3.89
CA HIS A 284 -27.58 2.98 4.13
C HIS A 284 -28.16 4.23 4.79
N TYR A 285 -27.45 4.82 5.74
CA TYR A 285 -27.88 6.04 6.43
C TYR A 285 -28.00 7.24 5.48
N LEU A 286 -27.07 7.37 4.54
CA LEU A 286 -27.05 8.47 3.57
C LEU A 286 -28.04 8.25 2.41
N GLU A 287 -28.17 7.00 1.95
CA GLU A 287 -29.00 6.64 0.80
C GLU A 287 -29.92 5.43 1.14
N PRO A 288 -30.96 5.60 1.99
CA PRO A 288 -31.77 4.47 2.51
C PRO A 288 -32.51 3.68 1.43
N SER A 289 -32.80 4.31 0.30
CA SER A 289 -33.48 3.67 -0.84
C SER A 289 -32.53 2.92 -1.78
N GLN A 290 -31.22 3.12 -1.67
CA GLN A 290 -30.25 2.48 -2.54
C GLN A 290 -30.04 1.03 -2.11
N ARG A 291 -30.14 0.11 -3.08
CA ARG A 291 -29.85 -1.30 -2.82
C ARG A 291 -28.34 -1.50 -2.66
N ILE A 292 -27.92 -2.03 -1.51
CA ILE A 292 -26.51 -2.32 -1.22
C ILE A 292 -26.21 -3.80 -1.52
N ASN A 293 -25.13 -4.06 -2.25
CA ASN A 293 -24.55 -5.39 -2.40
C ASN A 293 -23.30 -5.48 -1.51
N THR A 294 -23.24 -6.51 -0.67
CA THR A 294 -22.10 -6.75 0.23
C THR A 294 -21.37 -8.03 -0.14
N PHE A 295 -20.05 -8.00 -0.11
CA PHE A 295 -19.19 -9.14 -0.45
C PHE A 295 -18.33 -9.51 0.74
N SER A 296 -18.44 -10.74 1.22
CA SER A 296 -17.82 -11.19 2.47
C SER A 296 -17.02 -12.48 2.27
N TYR A 297 -15.87 -12.57 2.93
CA TYR A 297 -15.16 -13.84 3.10
C TYR A 297 -15.66 -14.52 4.38
N ILE A 298 -15.97 -15.81 4.30
CA ILE A 298 -16.32 -16.65 5.44
C ILE A 298 -15.36 -17.83 5.54
N ALA A 299 -15.06 -18.24 6.77
CA ALA A 299 -14.23 -19.40 7.07
C ALA A 299 -15.06 -20.42 7.87
N PRO A 300 -15.86 -21.28 7.21
CA PRO A 300 -16.73 -22.24 7.89
C PRO A 300 -15.93 -23.20 8.77
N GLY A 301 -16.42 -23.47 9.98
CA GLY A 301 -15.83 -24.47 10.89
C GLY A 301 -14.70 -23.96 11.80
N TYR A 302 -14.25 -22.72 11.66
CA TYR A 302 -13.29 -22.11 12.59
C TYR A 302 -14.02 -21.57 13.84
N GLN A 303 -13.40 -21.70 15.02
CA GLN A 303 -13.92 -21.22 16.32
C GLN A 303 -14.17 -19.69 16.38
N ARG A 304 -13.89 -18.98 15.29
CA ARG A 304 -13.65 -17.55 15.18
C ARG A 304 -14.34 -16.96 13.93
N CYS A 305 -15.55 -17.43 13.64
CA CYS A 305 -16.33 -17.00 12.47
C CYS A 305 -17.06 -15.67 12.76
N GLU A 306 -16.70 -14.59 12.04
CA GLU A 306 -17.37 -13.28 12.12
C GLU A 306 -18.70 -13.23 11.33
N GLU A 307 -19.12 -14.34 10.73
CA GLU A 307 -20.31 -14.42 9.85
C GLU A 307 -21.58 -13.90 10.51
N SER A 308 -21.81 -14.21 11.79
CA SER A 308 -22.98 -13.70 12.52
C SER A 308 -23.04 -12.17 12.58
N TRP A 309 -21.88 -11.50 12.68
CA TRP A 309 -21.80 -10.04 12.67
C TRP A 309 -22.09 -9.48 11.27
N MET A 310 -21.60 -10.15 10.22
CA MET A 310 -21.91 -9.79 8.84
C MET A 310 -23.42 -9.91 8.57
N ASP A 311 -24.04 -11.00 9.00
CA ASP A 311 -25.47 -11.25 8.82
C ASP A 311 -26.33 -10.23 9.56
N ASN A 312 -25.95 -9.87 10.79
CA ASN A 312 -26.64 -8.83 11.55
C ASN A 312 -26.60 -7.47 10.83
N VAL A 313 -25.45 -7.09 10.26
CA VAL A 313 -25.30 -5.84 9.51
C VAL A 313 -26.11 -5.89 8.22
N ASN A 314 -26.04 -7.00 7.48
CA ASN A 314 -26.80 -7.18 6.25
C ASN A 314 -28.31 -7.12 6.48
N GLN A 315 -28.79 -7.73 7.57
CA GLN A 315 -30.19 -7.66 7.98
C GLN A 315 -30.58 -6.23 8.39
N PHE A 316 -29.73 -5.55 9.15
CA PHE A 316 -29.98 -4.19 9.61
C PHE A 316 -30.16 -3.20 8.44
N VAL A 317 -29.34 -3.29 7.40
CA VAL A 317 -29.40 -2.38 6.23
C VAL A 317 -30.24 -2.91 5.06
N GLY A 318 -30.72 -4.16 5.12
CA GLY A 318 -31.43 -4.81 4.01
C GLY A 318 -30.56 -5.10 2.77
N ALA A 319 -29.27 -5.39 2.96
CA ALA A 319 -28.33 -5.63 1.85
C ALA A 319 -28.53 -6.99 1.16
N LYS A 320 -28.17 -7.07 -0.12
CA LYS A 320 -27.97 -8.34 -0.83
C LYS A 320 -26.59 -8.89 -0.47
N SER A 321 -26.58 -9.91 0.39
CA SER A 321 -25.34 -10.56 0.86
C SER A 321 -24.81 -11.59 -0.14
N HIS A 322 -23.51 -11.49 -0.42
CA HIS A 322 -22.73 -12.47 -1.18
C HIS A 322 -21.54 -12.93 -0.35
N LYS A 323 -21.33 -14.25 -0.25
CA LYS A 323 -20.31 -14.85 0.61
C LYS A 323 -19.43 -15.80 -0.20
N VAL A 324 -18.13 -15.81 0.08
CA VAL A 324 -17.16 -16.76 -0.48
C VAL A 324 -16.37 -17.43 0.65
N SER A 325 -16.16 -18.74 0.53
CA SER A 325 -15.23 -19.50 1.37
C SER A 325 -14.05 -20.00 0.54
N ILE A 326 -12.94 -20.27 1.20
CA ILE A 326 -11.71 -20.77 0.58
C ILE A 326 -11.35 -22.11 1.19
N ASP A 327 -10.98 -23.07 0.35
CA ASP A 327 -10.35 -24.33 0.75
C ASP A 327 -8.91 -24.46 0.25
N SER A 328 -8.24 -25.56 0.61
CA SER A 328 -6.84 -25.80 0.22
C SER A 328 -6.64 -26.06 -1.27
N ASN A 329 -7.64 -26.57 -1.98
CA ASN A 329 -7.58 -26.83 -3.41
C ASN A 329 -7.69 -25.53 -4.21
N ASP A 330 -8.53 -24.61 -3.75
CA ASP A 330 -8.71 -23.27 -4.29
C ASP A 330 -7.38 -22.50 -4.31
N VAL A 331 -6.64 -22.50 -3.19
CA VAL A 331 -5.33 -21.85 -3.11
C VAL A 331 -4.36 -22.47 -4.13
N THR A 332 -4.27 -23.81 -4.20
CA THR A 332 -3.37 -24.48 -5.16
C THR A 332 -3.71 -24.11 -6.61
N ARG A 333 -5.01 -24.01 -6.94
CA ARG A 333 -5.48 -23.64 -8.28
C ARG A 333 -5.14 -22.19 -8.64
N ASP A 334 -5.32 -21.27 -7.71
CA ASP A 334 -5.28 -19.84 -7.98
C ASP A 334 -3.94 -19.18 -7.67
N LEU A 335 -3.03 -19.85 -6.93
CA LEU A 335 -1.78 -19.27 -6.45
C LEU A 335 -0.94 -18.65 -7.57
N ASP A 336 -0.81 -19.32 -8.72
CA ASP A 336 -0.03 -18.78 -9.83
C ASP A 336 -0.63 -17.49 -10.39
N ARG A 337 -1.96 -17.43 -10.50
CA ARG A 337 -2.68 -16.23 -10.96
C ARG A 337 -2.61 -15.11 -9.92
N LEU A 338 -2.67 -15.45 -8.65
CA LEU A 338 -2.54 -14.49 -7.55
C LEU A 338 -1.13 -13.89 -7.50
N ILE A 339 -0.07 -14.69 -7.64
CA ILE A 339 1.31 -14.18 -7.72
C ILE A 339 1.48 -13.29 -8.94
N GLN A 340 0.93 -13.67 -10.09
CA GLN A 340 0.93 -12.83 -11.28
C GLN A 340 0.17 -11.51 -11.06
N ALA A 341 -0.99 -11.55 -10.40
CA ALA A 341 -1.80 -10.38 -10.06
C ALA A 341 -1.03 -9.43 -9.14
N GLN A 342 -0.36 -9.99 -8.14
CA GLN A 342 0.41 -9.22 -7.18
C GLN A 342 1.71 -8.72 -7.77
N GLY A 343 2.34 -9.37 -8.75
CA GLY A 343 3.55 -8.90 -9.44
C GLY A 343 4.82 -8.80 -8.57
N GLU A 344 4.69 -8.94 -7.25
CA GLU A 344 5.74 -8.94 -6.23
C GLU A 344 5.31 -9.86 -5.07
N PRO A 345 6.26 -10.33 -4.24
CA PRO A 345 5.94 -11.05 -3.02
C PRO A 345 5.05 -10.27 -2.05
N PHE A 346 4.16 -10.98 -1.34
CA PHE A 346 3.06 -10.39 -0.56
C PHE A 346 2.81 -11.10 0.77
N THR A 347 2.07 -10.43 1.67
CA THR A 347 2.08 -10.68 3.11
C THR A 347 1.51 -12.04 3.54
N GLY A 348 0.51 -12.58 2.85
CA GLY A 348 -0.11 -13.83 3.27
C GLY A 348 -1.39 -14.20 2.52
N THR A 349 -2.12 -15.17 3.05
CA THR A 349 -3.39 -15.65 2.48
C THR A 349 -4.58 -14.75 2.80
N SER A 350 -4.43 -13.75 3.69
CA SER A 350 -5.39 -12.64 3.78
C SER A 350 -5.54 -11.90 2.46
N THR A 351 -4.45 -11.74 1.70
CA THR A 351 -4.46 -11.18 0.34
C THR A 351 -5.27 -12.06 -0.61
N TYR A 352 -5.20 -13.39 -0.45
CA TYR A 352 -5.99 -14.31 -1.26
C TYR A 352 -7.48 -14.25 -0.93
N ALA A 353 -7.84 -14.12 0.36
CA ALA A 353 -9.22 -13.88 0.76
C ALA A 353 -9.79 -12.60 0.14
N GLN A 354 -9.01 -11.51 0.17
CA GLN A 354 -9.39 -10.26 -0.48
C GLN A 354 -9.52 -10.42 -2.01
N TYR A 355 -8.59 -11.11 -2.66
CA TYR A 355 -8.66 -11.47 -4.08
C TYR A 355 -9.95 -12.21 -4.44
N ARG A 356 -10.38 -13.19 -3.64
CA ARG A 356 -11.63 -13.94 -3.86
C ARG A 356 -12.87 -13.09 -3.60
N VAL A 357 -12.83 -12.15 -2.66
CA VAL A 357 -13.92 -11.18 -2.45
C VAL A 357 -14.08 -10.26 -3.67
N PHE A 358 -12.98 -9.76 -4.24
CA PHE A 358 -13.04 -8.98 -5.47
C PHE A 358 -13.50 -9.81 -6.66
N GLN A 359 -13.05 -11.06 -6.79
CA GLN A 359 -13.58 -11.97 -7.81
C GLN A 359 -15.10 -12.10 -7.70
N LEU A 360 -15.62 -12.33 -6.49
CA LEU A 360 -17.06 -12.46 -6.25
C LEU A 360 -17.83 -11.17 -6.59
N ALA A 361 -17.25 -10.00 -6.29
CA ALA A 361 -17.85 -8.72 -6.65
C ALA A 361 -17.94 -8.54 -8.17
N HIS A 362 -16.88 -8.88 -8.90
CA HIS A 362 -16.85 -8.84 -10.36
C HIS A 362 -17.86 -9.82 -10.98
N GLU A 363 -17.95 -11.05 -10.47
CA GLU A 363 -18.94 -12.06 -10.90
C GLU A 363 -20.39 -11.64 -10.65
N ASN A 364 -20.63 -10.57 -9.88
CA ASN A 364 -21.94 -9.98 -9.59
C ASN A 364 -22.11 -8.58 -10.21
N ASP A 365 -21.40 -8.28 -11.30
CA ASP A 365 -21.53 -7.06 -12.10
C ASP A 365 -21.29 -5.75 -11.32
N ILE A 366 -20.44 -5.82 -10.28
CA ILE A 366 -19.96 -4.62 -9.58
C ILE A 366 -18.71 -4.09 -10.28
N THR A 367 -18.60 -2.77 -10.37
CA THR A 367 -17.40 -2.10 -10.91
C THR A 367 -16.64 -1.33 -9.83
N VAL A 368 -17.36 -0.84 -8.81
CA VAL A 368 -16.78 -0.06 -7.71
C VAL A 368 -17.15 -0.69 -6.37
N THR A 369 -16.17 -0.85 -5.49
CA THR A 369 -16.34 -1.37 -4.13
C THR A 369 -15.81 -0.38 -3.10
N LEU A 370 -16.49 -0.24 -1.97
CA LEU A 370 -15.96 0.48 -0.81
C LEU A 370 -15.36 -0.53 0.20
N ASP A 371 -14.16 -0.22 0.70
CA ASP A 371 -13.37 -1.05 1.62
C ASP A 371 -12.93 -0.22 2.86
N GLY A 372 -12.77 -0.89 4.00
CA GLY A 372 -12.44 -0.31 5.30
C GLY A 372 -10.95 -0.14 5.58
N GLN A 373 -10.07 -0.36 4.60
CA GLN A 373 -8.62 -0.15 4.75
C GLN A 373 -8.29 1.29 5.20
N GLY A 374 -7.25 1.44 6.02
CA GLY A 374 -6.82 2.71 6.60
C GLY A 374 -7.47 3.07 7.93
N ALA A 375 -8.58 2.44 8.29
CA ALA A 375 -9.28 2.73 9.55
C ALA A 375 -8.46 2.32 10.79
N ASP A 376 -7.81 1.16 10.77
CA ASP A 376 -7.00 0.71 11.91
C ASP A 376 -5.75 1.59 12.10
N GLU A 377 -5.17 2.09 11.00
CA GLU A 377 -3.98 2.95 10.96
C GLU A 377 -4.25 4.42 11.30
N LEU A 378 -5.49 4.89 11.14
CA LEU A 378 -5.91 6.23 11.56
C LEU A 378 -6.52 6.26 12.97
N LEU A 379 -7.21 5.19 13.39
CA LEU A 379 -8.01 5.18 14.63
C LEU A 379 -7.42 4.30 15.75
N ALA A 380 -6.15 3.91 15.62
CA ALA A 380 -5.45 3.04 16.56
C ALA A 380 -6.17 1.70 16.82
N GLY A 381 -6.56 1.03 15.74
CA GLY A 381 -7.42 -0.15 15.81
C GLY A 381 -6.75 -1.48 16.18
N TYR A 382 -5.43 -1.58 15.99
CA TYR A 382 -4.63 -2.76 16.35
C TYR A 382 -4.41 -2.91 17.85
N ALA A 383 -4.13 -4.14 18.29
CA ALA A 383 -3.88 -4.44 19.71
C ALA A 383 -2.53 -3.88 20.25
N GLY A 384 -1.60 -3.49 19.37
CA GLY A 384 -0.20 -3.15 19.70
C GLY A 384 0.07 -1.73 20.20
N PHE A 385 -0.94 -0.86 20.29
CA PHE A 385 -0.76 0.52 20.75
C PHE A 385 -0.59 0.77 22.27
N PRO A 386 -0.80 -0.16 23.24
CA PRO A 386 -0.69 0.19 24.65
C PRO A 386 0.73 0.61 25.05
N GLY A 387 1.77 0.00 24.45
CA GLY A 387 3.16 0.37 24.73
C GLY A 387 3.48 1.82 24.34
N HIS A 388 2.99 2.25 23.17
CA HIS A 388 3.10 3.63 22.72
C HIS A 388 2.32 4.58 23.64
N ARG A 389 1.07 4.24 24.00
CA ARG A 389 0.26 5.08 24.90
C ARG A 389 0.88 5.24 26.29
N MET A 390 1.42 4.16 26.84
CA MET A 390 2.16 4.20 28.12
C MET A 390 3.41 5.06 27.99
N LEU A 391 4.17 4.94 26.90
CA LEU A 391 5.36 5.76 26.68
C LEU A 391 5.01 7.25 26.60
N SER A 392 3.93 7.63 25.90
CA SER A 392 3.44 9.01 25.89
C SER A 392 3.19 9.54 27.31
N MET A 393 2.49 8.78 28.15
CA MET A 393 2.22 9.17 29.55
C MET A 393 3.51 9.34 30.35
N LEU A 394 4.44 8.40 30.24
CA LEU A 394 5.73 8.43 30.93
C LEU A 394 6.59 9.63 30.50
N GLU A 395 6.63 9.96 29.20
CA GLU A 395 7.36 11.11 28.67
C GLU A 395 6.79 12.46 29.13
N CYS A 396 5.50 12.48 29.49
CA CYS A 396 4.81 13.62 30.12
C CYS A 396 4.84 13.60 31.66
N GLY A 397 5.50 12.62 32.29
CA GLY A 397 5.63 12.52 33.75
C GLY A 397 4.47 11.82 34.47
N ASP A 398 3.50 11.24 33.75
CA ASP A 398 2.32 10.59 34.32
C ASP A 398 2.52 9.08 34.54
N LEU A 399 3.33 8.74 35.56
CA LEU A 399 3.61 7.36 35.96
C LEU A 399 2.36 6.61 36.44
N LEU A 400 1.50 7.27 37.21
CA LEU A 400 0.28 6.68 37.76
C LEU A 400 -0.77 6.45 36.67
N GLY A 401 -0.85 7.32 35.66
CA GLY A 401 -1.70 7.12 34.48
C GLY A 401 -1.27 5.93 33.65
N ALA A 402 0.03 5.76 33.41
CA ALA A 402 0.57 4.60 32.67
C ALA A 402 0.23 3.27 33.36
N GLU A 403 0.37 3.23 34.69
CA GLU A 403 0.01 2.08 35.52
C GLU A 403 -1.49 1.76 35.44
N ARG A 404 -2.33 2.79 35.62
CA ARG A 404 -3.79 2.66 35.59
C ARG A 404 -4.28 2.22 34.23
N PHE A 405 -3.69 2.76 33.17
CA PHE A 405 -3.97 2.38 31.80
C PHE A 405 -3.62 0.90 31.56
N ALA A 406 -2.45 0.43 31.99
CA ALA A 406 -2.06 -0.98 31.85
C ALA A 406 -3.04 -1.92 32.56
N ARG A 407 -3.51 -1.57 33.77
CA ARG A 407 -4.53 -2.35 34.49
C ARG A 407 -5.87 -2.36 33.76
N ASN A 408 -6.33 -1.22 33.25
CA ASN A 408 -7.60 -1.14 32.53
C ASN A 408 -7.54 -1.88 31.20
N TRP A 409 -6.45 -1.74 30.46
CA TRP A 409 -6.22 -2.43 29.19
C TRP A 409 -6.24 -3.96 29.37
N ALA A 410 -5.68 -4.44 30.48
CA ALA A 410 -5.69 -5.87 30.82
C ALA A 410 -7.08 -6.46 31.11
N ARG A 411 -8.12 -5.63 31.30
CA ARG A 411 -9.50 -6.11 31.51
C ARG A 411 -10.20 -6.53 30.22
N TRP A 412 -9.61 -6.26 29.06
CA TRP A 412 -10.16 -6.66 27.77
C TRP A 412 -9.82 -8.11 27.44
N PRO A 413 -10.71 -8.85 26.74
CA PRO A 413 -10.45 -10.23 26.34
C PRO A 413 -9.13 -10.39 25.56
N GLY A 414 -8.36 -11.44 25.88
CA GLY A 414 -7.09 -11.75 25.20
C GLY A 414 -5.91 -10.82 25.56
N ARG A 415 -6.08 -9.92 26.52
CA ARG A 415 -5.07 -8.95 26.97
C ARG A 415 -4.62 -9.25 28.40
N SER A 416 -3.40 -8.85 28.77
CA SER A 416 -2.87 -9.06 30.12
C SER A 416 -1.97 -7.90 30.55
N TYR A 417 -1.86 -7.69 31.86
CA TYR A 417 -1.02 -6.64 32.42
C TYR A 417 0.45 -6.79 32.00
N SER A 418 0.99 -8.01 32.09
CA SER A 418 2.36 -8.32 31.67
C SER A 418 2.60 -8.00 30.19
N ARG A 419 1.62 -8.29 29.32
CA ARG A 419 1.72 -8.02 27.88
C ARG A 419 1.77 -6.52 27.57
N ALA A 420 1.06 -5.67 28.32
CA ALA A 420 1.15 -4.21 28.16
C ALA A 420 2.58 -3.71 28.42
N TRP A 421 3.22 -4.19 29.49
CA TRP A 421 4.61 -3.85 29.81
C TRP A 421 5.62 -4.45 28.84
N GLN A 422 5.35 -5.64 28.29
CA GLN A 422 6.16 -6.22 27.22
C GLN A 422 6.12 -5.34 25.96
N TYR A 423 4.95 -4.81 25.58
CA TYR A 423 4.86 -3.86 24.47
C TYR A 423 5.65 -2.58 24.73
N LEU A 424 5.57 -2.02 25.94
CA LEU A 424 6.39 -0.86 26.31
C LEU A 424 7.89 -1.19 26.21
N ALA A 425 8.32 -2.30 26.81
CA ALA A 425 9.71 -2.73 26.79
C ALA A 425 10.24 -2.91 25.37
N ALA A 426 9.45 -3.52 24.47
CA ALA A 426 9.81 -3.73 23.07
C ALA A 426 10.08 -2.41 22.31
N ILE A 427 9.50 -1.29 22.75
CA ILE A 427 9.69 0.04 22.15
C ILE A 427 10.87 0.78 22.81
N THR A 428 11.12 0.56 24.10
CA THR A 428 12.16 1.27 24.86
C THR A 428 13.52 0.57 24.86
N LEU A 429 13.56 -0.75 24.63
CA LEU A 429 14.78 -1.55 24.61
C LEU A 429 15.80 -1.01 23.58
N PRO A 430 17.08 -0.83 23.94
CA PRO A 430 18.16 -0.56 23.00
C PRO A 430 18.34 -1.66 21.95
N ASP A 431 18.84 -1.32 20.75
CA ASP A 431 18.91 -2.22 19.59
C ASP A 431 19.76 -3.47 19.83
N ASN A 432 20.88 -3.33 20.55
CA ASN A 432 21.75 -4.45 20.91
C ASN A 432 21.04 -5.48 21.81
N LEU A 433 20.28 -5.02 22.81
CA LEU A 433 19.50 -5.88 23.70
C LEU A 433 18.30 -6.49 23.00
N PHE A 434 17.66 -5.75 22.08
CA PHE A 434 16.60 -6.28 21.24
C PHE A 434 17.09 -7.42 20.34
N GLY A 435 18.30 -7.30 19.76
CA GLY A 435 18.92 -8.36 18.97
C GLY A 435 19.17 -9.64 19.78
N VAL A 436 19.62 -9.50 21.03
CA VAL A 436 19.80 -10.64 21.96
C VAL A 436 18.45 -11.26 22.34
N ALA A 437 17.44 -10.44 22.68
CA ALA A 437 16.11 -10.92 23.02
C ALA A 437 15.42 -11.63 21.82
N SER A 438 15.60 -11.10 20.61
CA SER A 438 15.06 -11.69 19.38
C SER A 438 15.69 -13.05 19.09
N LYS A 439 17.01 -13.20 19.27
CA LYS A 439 17.71 -14.49 19.16
C LYS A 439 17.23 -15.50 20.21
N ALA A 440 17.03 -15.06 21.45
CA ALA A 440 16.50 -15.90 22.54
C ALA A 440 15.06 -16.37 22.28
N MET A 441 14.26 -15.57 21.54
CA MET A 441 12.93 -15.96 21.05
C MET A 441 12.96 -16.80 19.76
N GLY A 442 14.14 -17.30 19.35
CA GLY A 442 14.29 -18.19 18.19
C GLY A 442 14.37 -17.50 16.84
N ARG A 443 14.46 -16.16 16.77
CA ARG A 443 14.69 -15.46 15.49
C ARG A 443 16.16 -15.55 15.09
N SER A 444 16.45 -16.32 14.04
CA SER A 444 17.75 -16.28 13.37
C SER A 444 17.72 -15.28 12.22
N PHE A 445 18.63 -14.32 12.24
CA PHE A 445 18.84 -13.36 11.14
C PHE A 445 19.74 -13.92 10.02
N THR A 446 20.36 -15.06 10.28
CA THR A 446 21.21 -15.82 9.33
C THR A 446 20.87 -17.31 9.45
N PRO A 447 19.65 -17.72 9.06
CA PRO A 447 19.25 -19.13 9.08
C PRO A 447 20.10 -19.97 8.10
N ALA A 448 20.15 -21.29 8.32
CA ALA A 448 21.03 -22.21 7.58
C ALA A 448 20.72 -22.30 6.06
N TRP A 449 19.48 -22.01 5.67
CA TRP A 449 19.06 -21.93 4.26
C TRP A 449 19.50 -20.65 3.55
N LEU A 450 20.15 -19.70 4.25
CA LEU A 450 20.79 -18.53 3.64
C LEU A 450 22.30 -18.71 3.51
N ASN A 451 22.82 -18.42 2.32
CA ASN A 451 24.25 -18.22 2.12
C ASN A 451 24.62 -16.77 2.50
N SER A 452 24.94 -16.57 3.79
CA SER A 452 25.30 -15.25 4.34
C SER A 452 26.53 -14.63 3.68
N ARG A 453 27.46 -15.45 3.16
CA ARG A 453 28.63 -14.97 2.45
C ARG A 453 28.25 -14.35 1.11
N ALA A 454 27.41 -15.03 0.32
CA ALA A 454 26.90 -14.49 -0.94
C ALA A 454 26.14 -13.16 -0.74
N LEU A 455 25.31 -13.09 0.31
CA LEU A 455 24.60 -11.85 0.67
C LEU A 455 25.56 -10.72 1.07
N SER A 456 26.55 -11.01 1.92
CA SER A 456 27.55 -10.03 2.33
C SER A 456 28.43 -9.56 1.17
N ASP A 457 28.84 -10.46 0.28
CA ASP A 457 29.68 -10.13 -0.89
C ASP A 457 28.90 -9.25 -1.89
N ALA A 458 27.58 -9.40 -1.95
CA ALA A 458 26.67 -8.55 -2.73
C ALA A 458 26.26 -7.24 -2.02
N GLY A 459 26.78 -6.99 -0.81
CA GLY A 459 26.50 -5.75 -0.05
C GLY A 459 25.14 -5.69 0.62
N VAL A 460 24.47 -6.83 0.84
CA VAL A 460 23.18 -6.90 1.55
C VAL A 460 23.37 -6.60 3.03
N ASN A 461 22.63 -5.63 3.54
CA ASN A 461 22.55 -5.32 4.96
C ASN A 461 21.66 -6.34 5.68
N MET A 462 22.27 -7.19 6.51
CA MET A 462 21.59 -8.24 7.28
C MET A 462 21.20 -7.78 8.70
N VAL A 463 21.12 -6.47 8.94
CA VAL A 463 20.71 -5.88 10.21
C VAL A 463 19.25 -5.44 10.15
N TYR A 464 18.45 -5.84 11.14
CA TYR A 464 17.07 -5.37 11.24
C TYR A 464 17.03 -3.90 11.69
N GLU A 465 16.63 -3.00 10.79
CA GLU A 465 16.47 -1.58 11.11
C GLU A 465 15.13 -1.31 11.81
N ARG A 466 15.23 -0.89 13.07
CA ARG A 466 14.08 -0.45 13.88
C ARG A 466 13.72 0.98 13.53
N GLU A 467 12.41 1.29 13.59
CA GLU A 467 11.93 2.67 13.45
C GLU A 467 12.58 3.55 14.51
N LYS A 468 13.16 4.67 14.06
CA LYS A 468 13.75 5.66 14.95
C LYS A 468 12.65 6.56 15.51
N LYS A 469 12.78 6.91 16.79
CA LYS A 469 11.87 7.84 17.47
C LYS A 469 12.22 9.28 17.12
N HIS A 470 11.24 10.03 16.67
CA HIS A 470 11.32 11.46 16.43
C HIS A 470 11.22 12.23 17.76
N LYS A 471 12.05 13.26 17.90
CA LYS A 471 12.02 14.15 19.08
C LYS A 471 10.75 15.00 19.11
N SER A 472 10.23 15.39 17.94
CA SER A 472 9.01 16.19 17.77
C SER A 472 7.75 15.49 18.28
N ALA A 473 7.75 14.16 18.35
CA ALA A 473 6.60 13.37 18.78
C ALA A 473 6.64 12.95 20.26
N LYS A 474 7.54 13.55 21.07
CA LYS A 474 7.63 13.26 22.50
C LYS A 474 6.27 13.53 23.17
N GLY A 475 5.76 12.57 23.93
CA GLY A 475 4.44 12.65 24.56
C GLY A 475 3.27 12.30 23.63
N ARG A 476 3.52 12.07 22.33
CA ARG A 476 2.52 11.66 21.33
C ARG A 476 2.98 10.44 20.49
N ARG A 477 3.37 9.37 21.19
CA ARG A 477 3.95 8.14 20.62
C ARG A 477 2.94 7.24 19.90
N VAL A 478 1.65 7.34 20.22
CA VAL A 478 0.59 6.69 19.43
C VAL A 478 0.50 7.38 18.09
N MET A 479 0.42 8.71 18.04
CA MET A 479 0.36 9.45 16.77
C MET A 479 1.58 9.21 15.90
N GLU A 480 2.79 9.20 16.47
CA GLU A 480 4.01 8.83 15.75
C GLU A 480 3.91 7.45 15.09
N ARG A 481 3.40 6.47 15.84
CA ARG A 481 3.24 5.10 15.33
C ARG A 481 2.17 5.02 14.24
N LEU A 482 1.07 5.77 14.37
CA LEU A 482 0.02 5.84 13.36
C LEU A 482 0.53 6.50 12.08
N ALA A 483 1.25 7.62 12.18
CA ALA A 483 1.86 8.28 11.03
C ALA A 483 2.85 7.35 10.30
N SER A 484 3.70 6.64 11.05
CA SER A 484 4.57 5.62 10.44
C SER A 484 3.76 4.48 9.82
N SER A 485 2.68 4.03 10.45
CA SER A 485 1.82 2.99 9.89
C SER A 485 1.02 3.43 8.66
N LEU A 486 0.85 4.73 8.46
CA LEU A 486 0.09 5.32 7.35
C LEU A 486 0.97 5.55 6.13
N SER A 487 2.17 6.10 6.34
CA SER A 487 3.08 6.51 5.25
C SER A 487 4.22 5.51 5.00
N ASN A 488 4.65 4.77 6.05
CA ASN A 488 5.92 4.05 6.02
C ASN A 488 5.80 2.51 6.08
N ARG A 489 4.98 1.96 6.98
CA ARG A 489 4.87 0.52 7.20
C ARG A 489 3.41 0.08 7.23
N ASN A 490 3.11 -1.15 6.88
CA ASN A 490 1.76 -1.74 6.91
C ASN A 490 0.82 -1.22 5.81
N LEU A 491 0.27 0.00 5.94
CA LEU A 491 -0.81 0.45 5.06
C LEU A 491 -0.41 0.49 3.58
N PRO A 492 0.79 1.00 3.20
CA PRO A 492 1.21 0.96 1.80
C PRO A 492 1.20 -0.46 1.21
N THR A 493 1.55 -1.46 2.02
CA THR A 493 1.51 -2.87 1.62
C THR A 493 0.07 -3.34 1.38
N TYR A 494 -0.84 -3.05 2.31
CA TYR A 494 -2.25 -3.45 2.20
C TYR A 494 -2.99 -2.74 1.05
N LEU A 495 -2.67 -1.46 0.80
CA LEU A 495 -3.21 -0.71 -0.31
C LEU A 495 -2.69 -1.24 -1.65
N ARG A 496 -1.39 -1.56 -1.74
CA ARG A 496 -0.81 -2.19 -2.93
C ARG A 496 -1.47 -3.54 -3.23
N GLU A 497 -1.59 -4.38 -2.21
CA GLU A 497 -2.19 -5.72 -2.35
C GLU A 497 -3.68 -5.65 -2.71
N GLY A 498 -4.40 -4.71 -2.12
CA GLY A 498 -5.81 -4.44 -2.39
C GLY A 498 -6.05 -3.90 -3.80
N ASP A 499 -5.29 -2.88 -4.22
CA ASP A 499 -5.36 -2.32 -5.57
C ASP A 499 -5.02 -3.39 -6.62
N ARG A 500 -3.92 -4.14 -6.47
CA ARG A 500 -3.57 -5.19 -7.43
C ARG A 500 -4.60 -6.31 -7.50
N SER A 501 -5.18 -6.69 -6.36
CA SER A 501 -6.24 -7.72 -6.32
C SER A 501 -7.52 -7.24 -6.98
N SER A 502 -7.98 -6.02 -6.69
CA SER A 502 -9.22 -5.50 -7.27
C SER A 502 -9.05 -5.24 -8.77
N MET A 503 -7.92 -4.68 -9.19
CA MET A 503 -7.68 -4.34 -10.59
C MET A 503 -7.45 -5.56 -11.48
N HIS A 504 -7.06 -6.70 -10.91
CA HIS A 504 -7.05 -7.96 -11.64
C HIS A 504 -8.42 -8.32 -12.22
N PHE A 505 -9.49 -7.88 -11.55
CA PHE A 505 -10.88 -8.09 -11.94
C PHE A 505 -11.56 -6.80 -12.41
N SER A 506 -10.77 -5.80 -12.84
CA SER A 506 -11.31 -4.53 -13.34
C SER A 506 -12.20 -3.80 -12.34
N LEU A 507 -11.95 -3.99 -11.03
CA LEU A 507 -12.69 -3.37 -9.95
C LEU A 507 -11.93 -2.20 -9.35
N GLU A 508 -12.62 -1.08 -9.18
CA GLU A 508 -12.17 0.03 -8.37
C GLU A 508 -12.49 -0.20 -6.89
N SER A 509 -11.45 -0.38 -6.07
CA SER A 509 -11.58 -0.34 -4.62
C SER A 509 -11.37 1.09 -4.11
N ARG A 510 -12.35 1.61 -3.37
CA ARG A 510 -12.42 2.92 -2.74
C ARG A 510 -12.23 2.76 -1.24
N VAL A 511 -11.48 3.66 -0.61
CA VAL A 511 -11.07 3.55 0.80
C VAL A 511 -11.47 4.82 1.59
N PRO A 512 -12.74 4.96 2.01
CA PRO A 512 -13.29 6.23 2.51
C PRO A 512 -12.66 6.78 3.79
N PHE A 513 -11.86 5.99 4.49
CA PHE A 513 -11.10 6.45 5.65
C PHE A 513 -9.90 7.32 5.26
N LEU A 514 -9.37 7.15 4.05
CA LEU A 514 -8.13 7.79 3.60
C LEU A 514 -8.40 9.07 2.83
N THR A 515 -8.87 10.11 3.54
CA THR A 515 -8.97 11.48 3.02
C THR A 515 -8.12 12.42 3.86
N LEU A 516 -7.56 13.45 3.21
CA LEU A 516 -6.76 14.46 3.91
C LEU A 516 -7.55 15.13 5.05
N PRO A 517 -8.82 15.55 4.88
CA PRO A 517 -9.59 16.15 5.96
C PRO A 517 -9.76 15.22 7.17
N LEU A 518 -10.10 13.93 6.96
CA LEU A 518 -10.29 12.99 8.06
C LEU A 518 -8.97 12.66 8.77
N ALA A 519 -7.88 12.42 8.00
CA ALA A 519 -6.57 12.17 8.58
C ALA A 519 -6.10 13.37 9.42
N ASN A 520 -6.13 14.58 8.85
CA ASN A 520 -5.71 15.80 9.55
C ASN A 520 -6.56 16.04 10.82
N LEU A 521 -7.88 15.82 10.76
CA LEU A 521 -8.73 15.88 11.93
C LEU A 521 -8.28 14.88 13.00
N LEU A 522 -8.09 13.60 12.67
CA LEU A 522 -7.72 12.58 13.66
C LEU A 522 -6.33 12.83 14.28
N PHE A 523 -5.35 13.27 13.49
CA PHE A 523 -4.02 13.62 13.99
C PHE A 523 -4.01 14.87 14.88
N SER A 524 -4.97 15.78 14.70
CA SER A 524 -5.14 16.97 15.56
C SER A 524 -5.63 16.63 16.98
N LEU A 525 -6.35 15.51 17.15
CA LEU A 525 -7.01 15.15 18.40
C LEU A 525 -6.04 14.64 19.48
N PRO A 526 -6.41 14.73 20.77
CA PRO A 526 -5.67 14.06 21.84
C PRO A 526 -5.60 12.54 21.65
N GLU A 527 -4.45 11.91 21.93
CA GLU A 527 -4.27 10.44 21.75
C GLU A 527 -5.30 9.60 22.52
N HIS A 528 -5.78 10.13 23.65
CA HIS A 528 -6.73 9.44 24.50
C HIS A 528 -8.16 9.43 23.94
N TYR A 529 -8.42 10.16 22.85
CA TYR A 529 -9.68 10.10 22.10
C TYR A 529 -9.67 8.90 21.14
N LEU A 530 -8.49 8.53 20.58
CA LEU A 530 -8.34 7.32 19.77
C LEU A 530 -8.30 6.07 20.64
N ILE A 531 -7.52 6.11 21.72
CA ILE A 531 -7.40 5.02 22.70
C ILE A 531 -7.85 5.51 24.07
N SER A 532 -9.02 5.07 24.52
CA SER A 532 -9.58 5.56 25.77
C SER A 532 -8.71 5.19 26.98
N PRO A 533 -8.81 5.91 28.10
CA PRO A 533 -8.17 5.52 29.37
C PRO A 533 -8.57 4.12 29.87
N ARG A 534 -9.65 3.55 29.33
CA ARG A 534 -10.12 2.18 29.59
C ARG A 534 -9.53 1.14 28.63
N GLY A 535 -8.68 1.53 27.70
CA GLY A 535 -8.04 0.64 26.71
C GLY A 535 -8.93 0.30 25.51
N GLU A 536 -10.02 1.05 25.30
CA GLU A 536 -10.85 0.91 24.09
C GLU A 536 -10.16 1.57 22.91
N THR A 537 -10.04 0.84 21.80
CA THR A 537 -9.53 1.36 20.54
C THR A 537 -10.66 1.96 19.69
N LYS A 538 -10.31 2.90 18.81
CA LYS A 538 -11.27 3.64 17.97
C LYS A 538 -12.33 4.36 18.79
N SER A 539 -12.01 4.83 20.00
CA SER A 539 -13.03 5.26 20.97
C SER A 539 -13.88 6.42 20.45
N VAL A 540 -13.25 7.48 19.92
CA VAL A 540 -13.96 8.61 19.29
C VAL A 540 -14.81 8.18 18.10
N PHE A 541 -14.35 7.22 17.30
CA PHE A 541 -15.09 6.72 16.15
C PHE A 541 -16.28 5.85 16.54
N ARG A 542 -16.12 5.00 17.57
CA ARG A 542 -17.25 4.24 18.14
C ARG A 542 -18.32 5.18 18.68
N ALA A 543 -17.92 6.28 19.31
CA ALA A 543 -18.86 7.32 19.76
C ALA A 543 -19.53 8.03 18.57
N ALA A 544 -18.74 8.40 17.55
CA ALA A 544 -19.23 9.05 16.32
C ALA A 544 -20.29 8.20 15.59
N LEU A 545 -20.19 6.88 15.63
CA LEU A 545 -21.10 5.98 14.90
C LEU A 545 -22.38 5.60 15.65
N ARG A 546 -22.54 6.01 16.92
CA ARG A 546 -23.77 5.75 17.68
C ARG A 546 -24.97 6.34 16.94
N GLY A 547 -26.04 5.54 16.81
CA GLY A 547 -27.24 5.90 16.04
C GLY A 547 -27.14 5.64 14.52
N ILE A 548 -25.97 5.25 14.00
CA ILE A 548 -25.75 4.87 12.59
C ILE A 548 -25.47 3.37 12.50
N VAL A 549 -24.56 2.87 13.35
CA VAL A 549 -24.19 1.46 13.42
C VAL A 549 -24.86 0.83 14.64
N PRO A 550 -25.31 -0.45 14.58
CA PRO A 550 -25.85 -1.14 15.74
C PRO A 550 -24.91 -1.11 16.95
N ASP A 551 -25.44 -0.67 18.10
CA ASP A 551 -24.67 -0.51 19.33
C ASP A 551 -23.99 -1.80 19.78
N THR A 552 -24.63 -2.95 19.57
CA THR A 552 -24.08 -4.28 19.88
C THR A 552 -22.75 -4.56 19.16
N LEU A 553 -22.60 -4.06 17.94
CA LEU A 553 -21.36 -4.18 17.16
C LEU A 553 -20.31 -3.17 17.64
N LEU A 554 -20.74 -1.94 17.95
CA LEU A 554 -19.87 -0.89 18.49
C LEU A 554 -19.37 -1.17 19.92
N ASP A 555 -20.07 -1.98 20.70
CA ASP A 555 -19.68 -2.37 22.05
C ASP A 555 -18.83 -3.66 22.11
N ARG A 556 -18.65 -4.34 20.98
CA ARG A 556 -17.97 -5.63 20.94
C ARG A 556 -16.50 -5.52 21.32
N LYS A 557 -16.03 -6.51 22.08
CA LYS A 557 -14.66 -6.60 22.65
C LYS A 557 -13.89 -7.82 22.15
N ASP A 558 -14.56 -8.66 21.39
CA ASP A 558 -14.14 -9.94 20.84
C ASP A 558 -13.67 -9.80 19.38
N LYS A 559 -13.22 -8.62 18.92
CA LYS A 559 -12.67 -8.47 17.55
C LYS A 559 -11.59 -9.53 17.34
N ILE A 560 -11.88 -10.43 16.43
CA ILE A 560 -10.98 -11.47 15.97
C ILE A 560 -10.31 -10.92 14.71
N GLY A 561 -8.98 -11.03 14.63
CA GLY A 561 -8.26 -10.66 13.42
C GLY A 561 -8.63 -11.60 12.26
N PHE A 562 -8.37 -11.17 11.03
CA PHE A 562 -8.56 -12.00 9.84
C PHE A 562 -7.67 -13.25 9.94
N GLU A 563 -8.22 -14.36 10.43
CA GLU A 563 -7.48 -15.61 10.62
C GLU A 563 -7.72 -16.48 9.40
N THR A 564 -6.75 -16.45 8.49
CA THR A 564 -6.66 -17.41 7.39
C THR A 564 -5.72 -18.52 7.83
N SER A 565 -6.11 -19.77 7.61
CA SER A 565 -5.37 -20.94 8.08
C SER A 565 -4.16 -21.24 7.18
N GLU A 566 -3.26 -20.28 7.02
CA GLU A 566 -2.01 -20.42 6.25
C GLU A 566 -1.28 -21.70 6.63
N GLN A 567 -1.18 -21.94 7.94
CA GLN A 567 -0.49 -23.09 8.50
C GLN A 567 -1.19 -24.41 8.18
N ALA A 568 -2.53 -24.45 8.23
CA ALA A 568 -3.27 -25.68 7.92
C ALA A 568 -3.11 -26.05 6.45
N TRP A 569 -3.13 -25.05 5.55
CA TRP A 569 -3.02 -25.28 4.11
C TRP A 569 -1.72 -25.99 3.71
N PHE A 570 -0.57 -25.45 4.13
CA PHE A 570 0.73 -26.03 3.77
C PHE A 570 0.88 -27.47 4.27
N MET A 571 0.28 -27.77 5.42
CA MET A 571 0.40 -29.08 6.07
C MET A 571 -0.56 -30.11 5.47
N GLU A 572 -1.62 -29.69 4.77
CA GLU A 572 -2.52 -30.60 4.04
C GLU A 572 -1.90 -31.10 2.72
N LYS A 573 -0.93 -30.38 2.13
CA LYS A 573 -0.31 -30.74 0.84
C LYS A 573 1.23 -30.64 0.82
N PRO A 574 1.94 -31.33 1.73
CA PRO A 574 3.39 -31.19 1.88
C PRO A 574 4.16 -31.55 0.60
N ASP A 575 3.72 -32.55 -0.17
CA ASP A 575 4.40 -32.95 -1.42
C ASP A 575 4.34 -31.87 -2.49
N THR A 576 3.21 -31.16 -2.60
CA THR A 576 3.05 -30.05 -3.55
C THR A 576 3.96 -28.89 -3.17
N VAL A 577 4.01 -28.58 -1.88
CA VAL A 577 4.86 -27.52 -1.34
C VAL A 577 6.33 -27.84 -1.53
N ARG A 578 6.74 -29.09 -1.23
CA ARG A 578 8.10 -29.59 -1.46
C ARG A 578 8.55 -29.33 -2.90
N LYS A 579 7.72 -29.71 -3.88
CA LYS A 579 8.01 -29.50 -5.31
C LYS A 579 8.23 -28.03 -5.66
N TRP A 580 7.48 -27.11 -5.05
CA TRP A 580 7.72 -25.67 -5.27
C TRP A 580 9.04 -25.20 -4.65
N LEU A 581 9.40 -25.74 -3.49
CA LEU A 581 10.65 -25.39 -2.79
C LEU A 581 11.90 -25.92 -3.49
N GLU A 582 11.78 -27.00 -4.27
CA GLU A 582 12.90 -27.57 -5.04
C GLU A 582 13.49 -26.58 -6.05
N THR A 583 12.73 -25.60 -6.54
CA THR A 583 13.22 -24.53 -7.46
C THR A 583 14.25 -23.57 -6.83
N SER A 584 14.49 -23.67 -5.52
CA SER A 584 15.43 -22.80 -4.79
C SER A 584 16.91 -22.97 -5.18
N HIS A 585 17.28 -24.06 -5.85
CA HIS A 585 18.67 -24.34 -6.25
C HIS A 585 19.25 -23.33 -7.23
N ASP A 586 18.40 -22.63 -7.99
CA ASP A 586 18.78 -21.65 -9.00
C ASP A 586 19.12 -20.26 -8.40
N ILE A 587 18.99 -20.07 -7.08
CA ILE A 587 19.15 -18.78 -6.43
C ILE A 587 20.42 -18.75 -5.57
N PRO A 588 21.45 -17.95 -5.92
CA PRO A 588 22.78 -18.03 -5.29
C PRO A 588 22.84 -17.84 -3.77
N PHE A 589 21.90 -17.07 -3.21
CA PHE A 589 21.85 -16.80 -1.77
C PHE A 589 21.01 -17.82 -0.99
N LEU A 590 20.35 -18.77 -1.65
CA LEU A 590 19.58 -19.83 -1.02
C LEU A 590 20.37 -21.15 -1.01
N ASN A 591 20.38 -21.83 0.13
CA ASN A 591 20.82 -23.21 0.24
C ASN A 591 19.58 -24.11 0.20
N GLY A 592 19.25 -24.62 -0.99
CA GLY A 592 18.05 -25.43 -1.23
C GLY A 592 17.99 -26.71 -0.38
N HIS A 593 19.14 -27.33 -0.08
CA HIS A 593 19.17 -28.52 0.77
C HIS A 593 18.76 -28.19 2.22
N ALA A 594 19.40 -27.18 2.82
CA ALA A 594 19.07 -26.74 4.18
C ALA A 594 17.65 -26.18 4.28
N LEU A 595 17.12 -25.60 3.19
CA LEU A 595 15.73 -25.14 3.10
C LEU A 595 14.75 -26.33 3.18
N LEU A 596 14.99 -27.38 2.39
CA LEU A 596 14.16 -28.58 2.38
C LEU A 596 14.26 -29.36 3.70
N GLU A 597 15.44 -29.45 4.31
CA GLU A 597 15.59 -30.05 5.65
C GLU A 597 14.77 -29.30 6.71
N GLN A 598 14.78 -27.96 6.66
CA GLN A 598 13.97 -27.17 7.58
C GLN A 598 12.47 -27.34 7.31
N PHE A 599 12.06 -27.43 6.05
CA PHE A 599 10.68 -27.74 5.68
C PHE A 599 10.24 -29.11 6.22
N ASP A 600 11.07 -30.15 6.07
CA ASP A 600 10.79 -31.49 6.58
C ASP A 600 10.68 -31.53 8.10
N ALA A 601 11.52 -30.77 8.81
CA ALA A 601 11.42 -30.59 10.25
C ALA A 601 10.10 -29.90 10.67
N ILE A 602 9.60 -28.94 9.88
CA ILE A 602 8.31 -28.30 10.13
C ILE A 602 7.17 -29.31 9.92
N VAL A 603 7.16 -30.02 8.79
CA VAL A 603 6.14 -31.05 8.47
C VAL A 603 6.13 -32.16 9.52
N GLY A 604 7.31 -32.59 10.00
CA GLY A 604 7.47 -33.56 11.07
C GLY A 604 7.17 -33.04 12.49
N GLY A 605 6.83 -31.76 12.64
CA GLY A 605 6.46 -31.14 13.92
C GLY A 605 7.61 -30.86 14.88
N THR A 606 8.87 -30.99 14.43
CA THR A 606 10.05 -30.70 15.25
C THR A 606 10.41 -29.22 15.28
N LEU A 607 9.95 -28.45 14.29
CA LEU A 607 10.04 -26.99 14.26
C LEU A 607 8.67 -26.34 14.06
N PRO A 608 8.39 -25.19 14.71
CA PRO A 608 7.14 -24.48 14.50
C PRO A 608 7.08 -23.80 13.14
N ASN A 609 5.92 -23.86 12.48
CA ASN A 609 5.62 -22.99 11.35
C ASN A 609 5.23 -21.60 11.88
N THR A 610 6.05 -20.59 11.60
CA THR A 610 5.83 -19.19 11.97
C THR A 610 5.50 -18.32 10.76
N GLY A 611 5.05 -18.93 9.65
CA GLY A 611 4.75 -18.25 8.38
C GLY A 611 5.92 -18.25 7.39
N GLN A 612 7.09 -18.80 7.74
CA GLN A 612 8.25 -18.82 6.86
C GLN A 612 8.03 -19.63 5.57
N VAL A 613 7.23 -20.70 5.64
CA VAL A 613 6.94 -21.56 4.47
C VAL A 613 6.21 -20.77 3.39
N TRP A 614 5.26 -19.91 3.79
CA TRP A 614 4.58 -19.00 2.85
C TRP A 614 5.57 -18.12 2.12
N ARG A 615 6.48 -17.48 2.85
CA ARG A 615 7.45 -16.56 2.28
C ARG A 615 8.37 -17.25 1.28
N TRP A 616 8.80 -18.48 1.55
CA TRP A 616 9.61 -19.27 0.61
C TRP A 616 8.82 -19.57 -0.68
N VAL A 617 7.64 -20.18 -0.56
CA VAL A 617 6.82 -20.55 -1.72
C VAL A 617 6.47 -19.32 -2.57
N ASN A 618 6.02 -18.26 -1.91
CA ASN A 618 5.64 -17.02 -2.55
C ASN A 618 6.80 -16.37 -3.30
N PHE A 619 7.98 -16.28 -2.67
CA PHE A 619 9.19 -15.73 -3.30
C PHE A 619 9.67 -16.58 -4.48
N LEU A 620 9.78 -17.90 -4.30
CA LEU A 620 10.31 -18.80 -5.33
C LEU A 620 9.42 -18.81 -6.58
N LYS A 621 8.09 -18.93 -6.38
CA LYS A 621 7.14 -18.89 -7.50
C LYS A 621 7.12 -17.53 -8.19
N TRP A 622 7.24 -16.43 -7.44
CA TRP A 622 7.39 -15.10 -8.04
C TRP A 622 8.67 -14.99 -8.87
N HIS A 623 9.81 -15.45 -8.32
CA HIS A 623 11.11 -15.42 -8.99
C HIS A 623 11.11 -16.22 -10.30
N GLU A 624 10.48 -17.39 -10.28
CA GLU A 624 10.26 -18.24 -11.46
C GLU A 624 9.38 -17.53 -12.49
N GLN A 625 8.20 -17.04 -12.10
CA GLN A 625 7.24 -16.43 -13.02
C GLN A 625 7.75 -15.15 -13.70
N ILE A 626 8.53 -14.35 -13.00
CA ILE A 626 9.06 -13.10 -13.56
C ILE A 626 10.27 -13.34 -14.47
N GLY A 627 10.89 -14.53 -14.41
CA GLY A 627 12.05 -14.90 -15.21
C GLY A 627 13.31 -14.14 -14.83
N CYS A 628 13.58 -13.98 -13.53
CA CYS A 628 14.81 -13.32 -13.08
C CYS A 628 16.05 -14.08 -13.59
N SER A 629 16.90 -13.40 -14.37
CA SER A 629 18.13 -13.99 -14.91
C SER A 629 19.19 -14.20 -13.82
N GLU A 630 19.98 -15.26 -13.94
CA GLU A 630 21.10 -15.54 -13.03
C GLU A 630 22.07 -14.35 -12.94
N TYR A 631 22.47 -14.01 -11.70
CA TYR A 631 23.61 -13.15 -11.47
C TYR A 631 24.87 -13.84 -12.00
N SER A 632 25.41 -13.40 -13.15
CA SER A 632 26.77 -13.81 -13.51
C SER A 632 27.73 -13.22 -12.48
N TYR A 633 28.29 -14.08 -11.63
CA TYR A 633 29.28 -13.73 -10.59
C TYR A 633 30.54 -13.03 -11.15
N SER A 634 30.69 -12.95 -12.48
CA SER A 634 31.81 -12.29 -13.16
C SER A 634 31.75 -10.76 -13.11
N THR A 635 30.57 -10.15 -12.97
CA THR A 635 30.41 -8.68 -13.09
C THR A 635 30.78 -7.92 -11.83
N LEU A 636 30.69 -8.54 -10.63
CA LEU A 636 31.04 -7.92 -9.35
C LEU A 636 32.55 -7.62 -9.19
N ARG A 637 33.40 -8.19 -10.05
CA ARG A 637 34.85 -7.96 -10.01
C ARG A 637 35.28 -6.72 -10.79
N ASN A 638 34.49 -6.27 -11.77
CA ASN A 638 34.87 -5.13 -12.62
C ASN A 638 34.48 -3.78 -12.01
N ASP A 639 33.41 -3.69 -11.22
CA ASP A 639 32.99 -2.42 -10.59
C ASP A 639 33.90 -1.96 -9.43
N LYS A 640 34.85 -2.80 -8.99
CA LYS A 640 35.85 -2.43 -7.95
C LYS A 640 37.19 -1.93 -8.52
N HIS A 641 37.38 -1.91 -9.84
CA HIS A 641 38.67 -1.51 -10.45
C HIS A 641 38.68 -0.20 -11.24
N GLU A 642 37.55 0.51 -11.38
CA GLU A 642 37.50 1.80 -12.10
C GLU A 642 37.44 3.05 -11.19
N ASN A 643 38.01 3.01 -9.98
CA ASN A 643 38.08 4.20 -9.13
C ASN A 643 39.40 4.38 -8.36
N THR A 644 40.52 4.14 -9.04
CA THR A 644 41.83 4.61 -8.58
C THR A 644 42.70 4.92 -9.79
N TYR A 645 42.80 6.19 -10.19
CA TYR A 645 44.02 6.86 -10.70
C TYR A 645 43.66 8.26 -11.25
N SER A 646 43.86 9.31 -10.45
CA SER A 646 44.34 10.61 -10.94
C SER A 646 44.72 11.52 -9.78
N SER A 647 46.00 11.51 -9.39
CA SER A 647 46.73 12.71 -8.93
C SER A 647 48.20 12.36 -8.72
N LEU A 648 48.98 12.44 -9.79
CA LEU A 648 50.43 12.58 -9.74
C LEU A 648 50.79 13.93 -10.36
N HIS A 649 51.24 14.87 -9.54
CA HIS A 649 52.18 15.90 -9.98
C HIS A 649 53.23 16.10 -8.89
N PRO A 650 54.53 15.98 -9.22
CA PRO A 650 55.62 16.29 -8.30
C PRO A 650 56.07 17.74 -8.52
N LEU A 651 56.30 18.49 -7.44
CA LEU A 651 57.14 19.68 -7.48
C LEU A 651 58.14 19.62 -6.32
N ARG A 652 59.40 19.36 -6.69
CA ARG A 652 60.59 19.69 -5.91
C ARG A 652 61.11 21.06 -6.37
N HIS A 653 61.36 21.97 -5.41
CA HIS A 653 62.64 22.63 -5.13
C HIS A 653 62.47 24.06 -4.62
N GLY A 654 63.21 24.38 -3.56
CA GLY A 654 63.88 25.68 -3.45
C GLY A 654 63.73 26.44 -2.12
N HIS A 655 64.74 26.24 -1.26
CA HIS A 655 65.14 27.02 -0.07
C HIS A 655 64.35 26.89 1.23
#